data_AF-A0A5B9W1D2-F1
#
_entry.id   AF-A0A5B9W1D2-F1
#
_cell.length_a   1.000
_cell.length_b   1.000
_cell.length_c   1.000
_cell.angle_alpha   90.00
_cell.angle_beta   90.00
_cell.angle_gamma   90.00
#
_symmetry.space_group_name_H-M   'P 1'
#
loop_
_entity.id
_entity.type
_entity.pdbx_description
1 polymer ?
#
loop_
_entity_poly.entity_id
_entity_poly.type
_entity_poly.pdbx_seq_one_letter_code
_entity_poly.pdbx_strand_id
1 'polypeptide(L)'
;MIRSRMLFSLAATLGLAGPAIAAEGAGGPPTPLTDEEAWKALPEATAGRGQPLPAWARSLAREMPRTAAALLRLDYVQRARSPLDPKLRAAMRWTAAHANRCAYAEAYALADARRAGLSEEDLAALRSGDASRRPAAERAALEFARKMTVASSTVTDDEFAALVKAFGEKDVVAMVLLMAYSNFQDRLLTCLGTAVEPGGPRPPLEVQFAPGSLQGQMLSFPKGNPALAGPTGKDVVPDDPRWAAVTYDALQEKLERQRSRTTRVRVPSWDEVVRGLPADFHAPQKPVRIVWTLVCLGHQPELAAAWETLMRTAGAESRGKMDRVFSQGLFWVVTKTVDCPYCMGHCEMNWEVAGLDKSQIAERSRLLAGDDWSAFPPEEQRAFAFARKLTGDPGSVTREDVGRVIQDFGVERGINVLVYASRCNYMVRVSNGFQLSLERDNVFFDYYSQEKPPAPAGVPAASRADQETWKRLPATVSGGGQALPSWATAIATRLPRTAAAMLELDFAQRTKSPLDPALRAKMRWAIAHANHCAYSEATALADLKRAGADEAAIRVLTGDPSGWPEADREPLEFARLLTVAAPTIGDDLFARLRERFGAKQVASMVLLAAYGNFQDRIVLGLNLPIEAGGPLPPVDVKFAPGAIQMTPLPLVRHDKPTLRESGETVVDRDPEWSELSYDELQSRLERQRARSPRLPIPVWDDVKKTLPPALADRPIKIVWTLVCMGYVPELAIPWNNATRTLWAESPSDRVFEESLFWVETRAIRCNYCMGHCEMLMEVGGLDKSEIDERTRRLAGDDWSAFPPAEQRAYAYARKLAKTPWQLTSADYATLENDLGSERAMAVFWWLCRGLYMTRVSDGFQLPLERENVFRNFFPPNTGQPPAGSTTSK
;
A
#
# COMPACT_ATOMS: atom_id res chain seq x y z
N MET A 1 57.35 -45.70 37.26
CA MET A 1 58.61 -45.75 36.49
C MET A 1 58.61 -44.60 35.48
N ILE A 2 59.57 -43.66 35.64
CA ILE A 2 60.21 -42.79 34.62
C ILE A 2 59.31 -41.77 33.87
N ARG A 3 59.56 -40.44 33.78
CA ARG A 3 60.50 -39.44 34.37
C ARG A 3 60.05 -38.00 33.95
N SER A 4 60.60 -37.01 34.67
CA SER A 4 60.78 -35.56 34.36
C SER A 4 59.63 -34.60 34.72
N ARG A 5 59.74 -33.77 35.77
CA ARG A 5 60.61 -32.59 36.05
C ARG A 5 60.31 -31.37 35.16
N MET A 6 59.66 -30.35 35.75
CA MET A 6 60.16 -28.97 35.78
C MET A 6 59.55 -28.19 36.96
N LEU A 7 60.45 -27.54 37.72
CA LEU A 7 60.23 -26.56 38.80
C LEU A 7 60.03 -25.15 38.18
N PHE A 8 59.64 -24.04 38.82
CA PHE A 8 59.94 -23.48 40.15
C PHE A 8 58.97 -22.30 40.46
N SER A 9 58.85 -21.96 41.75
CA SER A 9 58.07 -20.85 42.32
C SER A 9 58.75 -19.47 42.23
N LEU A 10 57.89 -18.42 42.28
CA LEU A 10 58.01 -17.06 42.83
C LEU A 10 59.36 -16.30 42.83
N ALA A 11 59.37 -15.11 42.22
CA ALA A 11 59.98 -13.91 42.81
C ALA A 11 59.35 -12.62 42.24
N ALA A 12 59.10 -11.68 43.14
CA ALA A 12 58.51 -10.36 42.90
C ALA A 12 59.52 -9.37 42.28
N THR A 13 59.02 -8.43 41.48
CA THR A 13 59.69 -7.16 41.20
C THR A 13 58.69 -6.01 41.32
N LEU A 14 58.97 -5.12 42.29
CA LEU A 14 58.33 -3.82 42.44
C LEU A 14 58.61 -2.95 41.21
N GLY A 15 57.56 -2.43 40.60
CA GLY A 15 57.61 -1.30 39.66
C GLY A 15 56.53 -0.29 40.05
N LEU A 16 56.96 0.88 40.52
CA LEU A 16 56.10 2.02 40.84
C LEU A 16 55.34 2.49 39.58
N ALA A 17 54.01 2.40 39.62
CA ALA A 17 53.12 3.12 38.71
C ALA A 17 52.07 3.84 39.56
N GLY A 18 51.94 5.15 39.34
CA GLY A 18 51.10 6.06 40.14
C GLY A 18 49.61 5.71 40.09
N PRO A 19 48.76 6.43 40.86
CA PRO A 19 47.34 6.16 40.90
C PRO A 19 46.76 6.45 39.52
N ALA A 20 46.40 5.39 38.79
CA ALA A 20 45.48 5.51 37.68
C ALA A 20 44.15 5.97 38.26
N ILE A 21 43.87 7.26 38.13
CA ILE A 21 42.56 7.85 38.33
C ILE A 21 41.59 7.00 37.51
N ALA A 22 40.72 6.26 38.19
CA ALA A 22 39.60 5.59 37.55
C ALA A 22 38.78 6.65 36.84
N ALA A 23 38.67 6.54 35.52
CA ALA A 23 37.77 7.36 34.73
C ALA A 23 36.33 6.95 35.07
N GLU A 24 35.71 7.66 36.01
CA GLU A 24 34.26 7.71 36.13
C GLU A 24 33.67 8.37 34.86
N GLY A 25 32.74 7.67 34.19
CA GLY A 25 31.79 8.28 33.26
C GLY A 25 32.06 8.10 31.76
N ALA A 26 31.74 6.92 31.21
CA ALA A 26 31.61 6.75 29.75
C ALA A 26 30.69 5.57 29.37
N GLY A 27 29.38 5.67 29.64
CA GLY A 27 28.41 4.69 29.12
C GLY A 27 27.03 4.60 29.78
N GLY A 28 26.68 5.50 30.71
CA GLY A 28 25.37 5.49 31.40
C GLY A 28 24.34 6.48 30.84
N PRO A 29 23.06 6.36 31.22
CA PRO A 29 22.03 7.36 30.90
C PRO A 29 22.42 8.76 31.42
N PRO A 30 21.92 9.84 30.79
CA PRO A 30 22.32 11.20 31.14
C PRO A 30 21.90 11.59 32.57
N THR A 31 22.88 11.92 33.40
CA THR A 31 22.67 12.40 34.77
C THR A 31 21.99 13.77 34.77
N PRO A 32 20.94 14.00 35.56
CA PRO A 32 20.29 15.30 35.67
C PRO A 32 21.25 16.40 36.14
N LEU A 33 21.31 17.52 35.42
CA LEU A 33 21.99 18.74 35.85
C LEU A 33 21.36 19.34 37.11
N THR A 34 22.04 20.27 37.80
CA THR A 34 21.36 21.14 38.78
C THR A 34 20.37 22.08 38.07
N ASP A 35 19.43 22.68 38.82
CA ASP A 35 18.48 23.65 38.25
C ASP A 35 19.21 24.84 37.61
N GLU A 36 20.28 25.36 38.24
CA GLU A 36 21.08 26.48 37.72
C GLU A 36 21.79 26.12 36.41
N GLU A 37 22.47 24.97 36.35
CA GLU A 37 23.15 24.50 35.15
C GLU A 37 22.18 24.23 34.00
N ALA A 38 21.01 23.65 34.30
CA ALA A 38 19.98 23.40 33.31
C ALA A 38 19.44 24.71 32.72
N TRP A 39 19.11 25.70 33.56
CA TRP A 39 18.67 27.01 33.08
C TRP A 39 19.74 27.76 32.28
N LYS A 40 21.03 27.50 32.52
CA LYS A 40 22.13 28.03 31.72
C LYS A 40 22.23 27.37 30.35
N ALA A 41 21.90 26.08 30.26
CA ALA A 41 21.94 25.31 29.01
C ALA A 41 20.70 25.51 28.13
N LEU A 42 19.52 25.69 28.75
CA LEU A 42 18.27 25.95 28.04
C LEU A 42 18.30 27.29 27.27
N PRO A 43 17.49 27.44 26.21
CA PRO A 43 17.28 28.72 25.55
C PRO A 43 16.79 29.80 26.54
N GLU A 44 17.00 31.06 26.19
CA GLU A 44 16.60 32.18 27.02
C GLU A 44 15.09 32.15 27.30
N ALA A 45 14.71 32.16 28.57
CA ALA A 45 13.33 32.25 29.03
C ALA A 45 12.97 33.71 29.34
N THR A 46 11.92 34.21 28.70
CA THR A 46 11.35 35.56 28.91
C THR A 46 10.40 35.61 30.10
N ALA A 47 9.84 34.47 30.51
CA ALA A 47 9.05 34.32 31.72
C ALA A 47 9.26 32.93 32.36
N GLY A 48 9.20 32.87 33.69
CA GLY A 48 9.29 31.63 34.44
C GLY A 48 10.70 31.06 34.65
N ARG A 49 11.76 31.82 34.28
CA ARG A 49 13.16 31.45 34.52
C ARG A 49 13.47 31.29 36.01
N GLY A 50 14.34 30.33 36.35
CA GLY A 50 14.79 30.09 37.72
C GLY A 50 13.81 29.26 38.55
N GLN A 51 12.64 28.93 38.01
CA GLN A 51 11.73 27.98 38.64
C GLN A 51 12.36 26.58 38.69
N PRO A 52 12.01 25.75 39.69
CA PRO A 52 12.53 24.39 39.78
C PRO A 52 12.09 23.51 38.57
N LEU A 53 13.03 22.93 37.83
CA LEU A 53 12.83 22.06 36.66
C LEU A 53 12.68 20.57 37.01
N PRO A 54 11.83 19.82 36.29
CA PRO A 54 11.79 18.36 36.45
C PRO A 54 13.11 17.71 36.00
N ALA A 55 13.46 16.58 36.60
CA ALA A 55 14.68 15.81 36.40
C ALA A 55 14.86 15.41 34.94
N TRP A 56 13.78 15.05 34.24
CA TRP A 56 13.85 14.72 32.83
C TRP A 56 14.31 15.92 31.97
N ALA A 57 13.87 17.14 32.31
CA ALA A 57 14.28 18.34 31.59
C ALA A 57 15.76 18.65 31.87
N ARG A 58 16.18 18.49 33.12
CA ARG A 58 17.59 18.64 33.53
C ARG A 58 18.51 17.60 32.90
N SER A 59 18.05 16.38 32.64
CA SER A 59 18.80 15.34 31.93
C SER A 59 18.97 15.64 30.44
N LEU A 60 17.95 16.23 29.80
CA LEU A 60 18.01 16.56 28.37
C LEU A 60 18.71 17.90 28.08
N ALA A 61 18.72 18.82 29.04
CA ALA A 61 19.19 20.19 28.84
C ALA A 61 20.64 20.30 28.32
N ARG A 62 21.52 19.33 28.61
CA ARG A 62 22.90 19.36 28.12
C ARG A 62 23.01 19.09 26.62
N GLU A 63 22.36 18.04 26.14
CA GLU A 63 22.58 17.49 24.80
C GLU A 63 21.46 17.87 23.81
N MET A 64 20.27 18.19 24.33
CA MET A 64 19.11 18.62 23.55
C MET A 64 18.36 19.79 24.24
N PRO A 65 19.03 20.94 24.51
CA PRO A 65 18.43 22.06 25.23
C PRO A 65 17.17 22.63 24.59
N ARG A 66 17.11 22.74 23.25
CA ARG A 66 15.93 23.30 22.57
C ARG A 66 14.77 22.32 22.62
N THR A 67 15.03 21.02 22.49
CA THR A 67 14.03 19.95 22.63
C THR A 67 13.51 19.88 24.05
N ALA A 68 14.37 20.00 25.06
CA ALA A 68 13.96 20.07 26.46
C ALA A 68 13.02 21.26 26.71
N ALA A 69 13.33 22.44 26.17
CA ALA A 69 12.48 23.62 26.23
C ALA A 69 11.12 23.42 25.52
N ALA A 70 11.10 22.84 24.32
CA ALA A 70 9.85 22.53 23.62
C ALA A 70 9.00 21.49 24.36
N LEU A 71 9.64 20.50 24.99
CA LEU A 71 8.97 19.48 25.78
C LEU A 71 8.38 20.05 27.08
N LEU A 72 9.02 21.04 27.73
CA LEU A 72 8.44 21.74 28.87
C LEU A 72 7.13 22.42 28.49
N ARG A 73 7.09 23.08 27.32
CA ARG A 73 5.86 23.67 26.78
C ARG A 73 4.78 22.62 26.51
N LEU A 74 5.15 21.51 25.88
CA LEU A 74 4.20 20.41 25.62
C LEU A 74 3.66 19.79 26.93
N ASP A 75 4.52 19.55 27.92
CA ASP A 75 4.13 19.03 29.23
C ASP A 75 3.15 19.97 29.93
N TYR A 76 3.42 21.27 29.92
CA TYR A 76 2.50 22.28 30.46
C TYR A 76 1.14 22.25 29.75
N VAL A 77 1.13 22.28 28.42
CA VAL A 77 -0.13 22.29 27.64
C VAL A 77 -0.96 21.02 27.92
N GLN A 78 -0.32 19.85 27.94
CA GLN A 78 -1.01 18.59 28.26
C GLN A 78 -1.47 18.51 29.73
N ARG A 79 -0.70 19.09 30.66
CA ARG A 79 -0.97 18.99 32.10
C ARG A 79 -1.83 20.12 32.68
N ALA A 80 -1.96 21.26 32.02
CA ALA A 80 -2.68 22.41 32.52
C ALA A 80 -3.74 22.95 31.55
N ARG A 81 -3.57 22.79 30.23
CA ARG A 81 -4.40 23.43 29.20
C ARG A 81 -5.31 22.46 28.45
N SER A 82 -5.12 21.15 28.62
CA SER A 82 -6.02 20.13 28.05
C SER A 82 -7.48 20.37 28.46
N PRO A 83 -8.45 20.25 27.53
CA PRO A 83 -9.86 20.48 27.83
C PRO A 83 -10.49 19.39 28.71
N LEU A 84 -9.79 18.26 28.89
CA LEU A 84 -10.27 17.16 29.70
C LEU A 84 -10.34 17.53 31.18
N ASP A 85 -11.38 17.04 31.85
CA ASP A 85 -11.51 17.13 33.29
C ASP A 85 -10.19 16.70 33.99
N PRO A 86 -9.63 17.52 34.89
CA PRO A 86 -8.33 17.25 35.52
C PRO A 86 -8.27 15.91 36.25
N LYS A 87 -9.38 15.43 36.83
CA LYS A 87 -9.45 14.15 37.55
C LYS A 87 -9.36 12.98 36.58
N LEU A 88 -10.16 13.01 35.52
CA LEU A 88 -10.13 12.00 34.46
C LEU A 88 -8.77 11.96 33.75
N ARG A 89 -8.24 13.14 33.41
CA ARG A 89 -6.94 13.29 32.75
C ARG A 89 -5.79 12.70 33.57
N ALA A 90 -5.76 12.97 34.87
CA ALA A 90 -4.75 12.39 35.76
C ALA A 90 -4.90 10.86 35.89
N ALA A 91 -6.14 10.36 35.98
CA ALA A 91 -6.41 8.93 36.04
C ALA A 91 -5.99 8.19 34.76
N MET A 92 -6.30 8.72 33.57
CA MET A 92 -5.86 8.14 32.29
C MET A 92 -4.33 8.12 32.15
N ARG A 93 -3.65 9.21 32.55
CA ARG A 93 -2.18 9.26 32.56
C ARG A 93 -1.59 8.21 33.51
N TRP A 94 -2.20 8.04 34.69
CA TRP A 94 -1.78 7.00 35.62
C TRP A 94 -1.98 5.60 35.01
N THR A 95 -3.11 5.33 34.35
CA THR A 95 -3.37 4.05 33.68
C THR A 95 -2.31 3.73 32.62
N ALA A 96 -1.90 4.72 31.81
CA ALA A 96 -0.82 4.54 30.84
C ALA A 96 0.53 4.28 31.53
N ALA A 97 0.89 5.09 32.52
CA ALA A 97 2.13 4.95 33.28
C ALA A 97 2.23 3.59 33.98
N HIS A 98 1.12 3.12 34.55
CA HIS A 98 1.02 1.83 35.22
C HIS A 98 1.18 0.66 34.25
N ALA A 99 0.48 0.70 33.12
CA ALA A 99 0.63 -0.30 32.07
C ALA A 99 2.04 -0.33 31.48
N ASN A 100 2.70 0.83 31.35
CA ASN A 100 4.09 0.94 30.91
C ASN A 100 5.12 0.62 32.00
N ARG A 101 4.68 0.46 33.27
CA ARG A 101 5.53 0.31 34.47
C ARG A 101 6.55 1.44 34.65
N CYS A 102 6.12 2.68 34.40
CA CYS A 102 6.95 3.88 34.54
C CYS A 102 6.70 4.58 35.89
N ALA A 103 7.51 4.24 36.91
CA ALA A 103 7.33 4.75 38.27
C ALA A 103 7.37 6.29 38.38
N TYR A 104 8.20 6.95 37.58
CA TYR A 104 8.28 8.42 37.56
C TYR A 104 6.94 9.02 37.09
N ALA A 105 6.38 8.51 35.99
CA ALA A 105 5.12 8.99 35.44
C ALA A 105 3.92 8.67 36.36
N GLU A 106 3.92 7.50 37.01
CA GLU A 106 2.91 7.15 38.02
C GLU A 106 2.89 8.17 39.17
N ALA A 107 4.07 8.52 39.69
CA ALA A 107 4.19 9.50 40.77
C ALA A 107 3.64 10.88 40.35
N TYR A 108 4.00 11.35 39.14
CA TYR A 108 3.50 12.61 38.60
C TYR A 108 1.98 12.59 38.36
N ALA A 109 1.44 11.50 37.83
CA ALA A 109 0.01 11.36 37.60
C ALA A 109 -0.79 11.35 38.93
N LEU A 110 -0.29 10.65 39.95
CA LEU A 110 -0.91 10.66 41.29
C LEU A 110 -0.85 12.04 41.96
N ALA A 111 0.25 12.78 41.78
CA ALA A 111 0.36 14.13 42.31
C ALA A 111 -0.59 15.11 41.59
N ASP A 112 -0.72 14.99 40.27
CA ASP A 112 -1.71 15.76 39.50
C ASP A 112 -3.15 15.39 39.91
N ALA A 113 -3.44 14.12 40.17
CA ALA A 113 -4.74 13.67 40.65
C ALA A 113 -5.09 14.25 42.03
N ARG A 114 -4.11 14.31 42.96
CA ARG A 114 -4.30 14.98 44.26
C ARG A 114 -4.57 16.47 44.10
N ARG A 115 -3.80 17.16 43.25
CA ARG A 115 -4.02 18.58 42.95
C ARG A 115 -5.39 18.85 42.32
N ALA A 116 -5.89 17.90 41.52
CA ALA A 116 -7.24 17.94 40.95
C ALA A 116 -8.36 17.58 41.96
N GLY A 117 -8.01 17.18 43.19
CA GLY A 117 -8.96 16.86 44.25
C GLY A 117 -9.56 15.46 44.20
N LEU A 118 -8.82 14.44 43.74
CA LEU A 118 -9.18 13.04 44.04
C LEU A 118 -8.92 12.73 45.51
N SER A 119 -9.82 11.99 46.14
CA SER A 119 -9.64 11.50 47.50
C SER A 119 -8.57 10.40 47.57
N GLU A 120 -7.93 10.17 48.73
CA GLU A 120 -7.00 9.04 48.87
C GLU A 120 -7.68 7.69 48.66
N GLU A 121 -8.98 7.59 48.92
CA GLU A 121 -9.80 6.41 48.61
C GLU A 121 -9.89 6.17 47.09
N ASP A 122 -10.17 7.22 46.29
CA ASP A 122 -10.21 7.11 44.82
C ASP A 122 -8.83 6.78 44.23
N LEU A 123 -7.75 7.30 44.85
CA LEU A 123 -6.38 6.98 44.46
C LEU A 123 -6.02 5.53 44.81
N ALA A 124 -6.48 5.01 45.96
CA ALA A 124 -6.31 3.62 46.33
C ALA A 124 -7.06 2.69 45.36
N ALA A 125 -8.30 3.04 45.01
CA ALA A 125 -9.11 2.32 44.02
C ALA A 125 -8.45 2.33 42.62
N LEU A 126 -7.91 3.47 42.20
CA LEU A 126 -7.15 3.56 40.95
C LEU A 126 -5.94 2.61 40.96
N ARG A 127 -5.17 2.57 42.06
CA ARG A 127 -4.00 1.68 42.21
C ARG A 127 -4.36 0.18 42.21
N SER A 128 -5.50 -0.19 42.79
CA SER A 128 -5.95 -1.59 42.81
C SER A 128 -6.64 -2.02 41.51
N GLY A 129 -6.93 -1.08 40.60
CA GLY A 129 -7.73 -1.33 39.41
C GLY A 129 -9.23 -1.45 39.70
N ASP A 130 -9.68 -1.10 40.91
CA ASP A 130 -11.10 -1.09 41.26
C ASP A 130 -11.79 0.12 40.61
N ALA A 131 -12.53 -0.17 39.53
CA ALA A 131 -13.30 0.82 38.81
C ALA A 131 -14.79 0.86 39.22
N SER A 132 -15.22 0.05 40.20
CA SER A 132 -16.64 -0.15 40.55
C SER A 132 -17.35 1.15 40.96
N ARG A 133 -16.62 2.08 41.57
CA ARG A 133 -17.12 3.37 42.04
C ARG A 133 -17.12 4.47 40.97
N ARG A 134 -16.54 4.23 39.79
CA ARG A 134 -16.48 5.21 38.70
C ARG A 134 -17.70 5.15 37.80
N PRO A 135 -18.18 6.29 37.27
CA PRO A 135 -19.20 6.32 36.22
C PRO A 135 -18.83 5.46 35.01
N ALA A 136 -19.84 4.90 34.31
CA ALA A 136 -19.61 4.02 33.17
C ALA A 136 -18.75 4.66 32.06
N ALA A 137 -18.96 5.95 31.80
CA ALA A 137 -18.17 6.73 30.84
C ALA A 137 -16.68 6.80 31.23
N GLU A 138 -16.37 7.03 32.52
CA GLU A 138 -14.99 7.05 32.99
C GLU A 138 -14.34 5.66 32.91
N ARG A 139 -15.08 4.59 33.23
CA ARG A 139 -14.56 3.22 33.07
C ARG A 139 -14.19 2.93 31.62
N ALA A 140 -15.03 3.36 30.67
CA ALA A 140 -14.74 3.23 29.24
C ALA A 140 -13.50 4.03 28.83
N ALA A 141 -13.33 5.25 29.35
CA ALA A 141 -12.15 6.08 29.08
C ALA A 141 -10.85 5.47 29.65
N LEU A 142 -10.90 4.84 30.84
CA LEU A 142 -9.74 4.15 31.42
C LEU A 142 -9.40 2.85 30.68
N GLU A 143 -10.40 2.08 30.24
CA GLU A 143 -10.16 0.92 29.38
C GLU A 143 -9.59 1.32 28.02
N PHE A 144 -10.10 2.42 27.43
CA PHE A 144 -9.52 3.02 26.24
C PHE A 144 -8.05 3.44 26.46
N ALA A 145 -7.74 4.10 27.58
CA ALA A 145 -6.36 4.47 27.94
C ALA A 145 -5.44 3.25 28.05
N ARG A 146 -5.92 2.16 28.66
CA ARG A 146 -5.21 0.90 28.76
C ARG A 146 -4.95 0.31 27.38
N LYS A 147 -5.99 0.16 26.54
CA LYS A 147 -5.86 -0.35 25.15
C LYS A 147 -4.91 0.48 24.31
N MET A 148 -5.04 1.81 24.32
CA MET A 148 -4.14 2.72 23.62
C MET A 148 -2.67 2.55 24.03
N THR A 149 -2.43 2.09 25.26
CA THR A 149 -1.08 1.84 25.78
C THR A 149 -0.54 0.48 25.36
N VAL A 150 -1.31 -0.60 25.58
CA VAL A 150 -0.82 -1.99 25.42
C VAL A 150 -1.10 -2.61 24.05
N ALA A 151 -2.18 -2.20 23.37
CA ALA A 151 -2.65 -2.83 22.12
C ALA A 151 -3.54 -1.85 21.33
N SER A 152 -3.00 -0.69 20.94
CA SER A 152 -3.79 0.41 20.37
C SER A 152 -4.59 0.04 19.10
N SER A 153 -4.12 -0.93 18.31
CA SER A 153 -4.81 -1.45 17.12
C SER A 153 -6.12 -2.19 17.44
N THR A 154 -6.35 -2.56 18.72
CA THR A 154 -7.54 -3.30 19.18
C THR A 154 -8.69 -2.40 19.63
N VAL A 155 -8.50 -1.09 19.64
CA VAL A 155 -9.61 -0.13 19.85
C VAL A 155 -10.57 -0.29 18.67
N THR A 156 -11.84 -0.54 18.95
CA THR A 156 -12.86 -0.71 17.89
C THR A 156 -13.55 0.62 17.56
N ASP A 157 -14.22 0.66 16.40
CA ASP A 157 -14.98 1.84 15.97
C ASP A 157 -16.19 2.07 16.89
N ASP A 158 -16.82 1.01 17.40
CA ASP A 158 -17.91 1.07 18.37
C ASP A 158 -17.47 1.64 19.72
N GLU A 159 -16.29 1.22 20.22
CA GLU A 159 -15.72 1.77 21.46
C GLU A 159 -15.43 3.26 21.33
N PHE A 160 -14.85 3.66 20.19
CA PHE A 160 -14.59 5.07 19.91
C PHE A 160 -15.89 5.88 19.81
N ALA A 161 -16.90 5.37 19.09
CA ALA A 161 -18.20 6.02 18.96
C ALA A 161 -18.93 6.14 20.31
N ALA A 162 -18.81 5.14 21.19
CA ALA A 162 -19.36 5.19 22.54
C ALA A 162 -18.70 6.29 23.39
N LEU A 163 -17.38 6.48 23.27
CA LEU A 163 -16.69 7.60 23.91
C LEU A 163 -17.16 8.94 23.35
N VAL A 164 -17.30 9.06 22.02
CA VAL A 164 -17.78 10.31 21.38
C VAL A 164 -19.18 10.64 21.85
N LYS A 165 -20.05 9.64 22.03
CA LYS A 165 -21.40 9.83 22.59
C LYS A 165 -21.37 10.30 24.05
N ALA A 166 -20.39 9.84 24.85
CA ALA A 166 -20.30 10.16 26.28
C ALA A 166 -19.62 11.50 26.58
N PHE A 167 -18.58 11.86 25.82
CA PHE A 167 -17.71 13.01 26.10
C PHE A 167 -17.75 14.08 25.00
N GLY A 168 -18.28 13.76 23.82
CA GLY A 168 -18.19 14.61 22.63
C GLY A 168 -16.89 14.42 21.86
N GLU A 169 -16.93 14.69 20.55
CA GLU A 169 -15.80 14.45 19.63
C GLU A 169 -14.53 15.19 20.08
N LYS A 170 -14.65 16.48 20.45
CA LYS A 170 -13.52 17.31 20.89
C LYS A 170 -12.76 16.67 22.05
N ASP A 171 -13.45 16.20 23.08
CA ASP A 171 -12.81 15.60 24.25
C ASP A 171 -12.21 14.24 23.92
N VAL A 172 -12.84 13.42 23.07
CA VAL A 172 -12.25 12.16 22.62
C VAL A 172 -10.98 12.38 21.79
N VAL A 173 -10.93 13.41 20.94
CA VAL A 173 -9.68 13.80 20.27
C VAL A 173 -8.62 14.17 21.30
N ALA A 174 -8.95 14.95 22.34
CA ALA A 174 -8.00 15.25 23.42
C ALA A 174 -7.56 14.00 24.18
N MET A 175 -8.43 13.00 24.37
CA MET A 175 -8.08 11.70 24.98
C MET A 175 -7.04 10.95 24.13
N VAL A 176 -7.21 10.90 22.81
CA VAL A 176 -6.22 10.28 21.90
C VAL A 176 -4.87 11.00 22.01
N LEU A 177 -4.86 12.34 21.96
CA LEU A 177 -3.62 13.12 22.06
C LEU A 177 -2.95 13.00 23.43
N LEU A 178 -3.74 12.87 24.50
CA LEU A 178 -3.24 12.59 25.85
C LEU A 178 -2.56 11.22 25.91
N MET A 179 -3.19 10.18 25.34
CA MET A 179 -2.63 8.82 25.32
C MET A 179 -1.39 8.71 24.44
N ALA A 180 -1.36 9.45 23.32
CA ALA A 180 -0.16 9.59 22.51
C ALA A 180 0.97 10.26 23.29
N TYR A 181 0.68 11.37 23.98
CA TYR A 181 1.64 12.08 24.82
C TYR A 181 2.18 11.20 25.95
N SER A 182 1.32 10.56 26.73
CA SER A 182 1.72 9.67 27.84
C SER A 182 2.62 8.54 27.35
N ASN A 183 2.27 7.89 26.25
CA ASN A 183 3.08 6.78 25.74
C ASN A 183 4.44 7.19 25.18
N PHE A 184 4.58 8.43 24.69
CA PHE A 184 5.87 9.03 24.39
C PHE A 184 6.65 9.38 25.66
N GLN A 185 6.01 10.07 26.59
CA GLN A 185 6.64 10.57 27.82
C GLN A 185 7.16 9.40 28.67
N ASP A 186 6.35 8.38 28.91
CA ASP A 186 6.72 7.23 29.75
C ASP A 186 7.96 6.52 29.21
N ARG A 187 8.05 6.34 27.90
CA ARG A 187 9.20 5.69 27.24
C ARG A 187 10.46 6.53 27.34
N LEU A 188 10.33 7.84 27.12
CA LEU A 188 11.45 8.76 27.30
C LEU A 188 11.95 8.74 28.75
N LEU A 189 11.04 8.80 29.73
CA LEU A 189 11.37 8.74 31.15
C LEU A 189 12.04 7.43 31.54
N THR A 190 11.56 6.30 31.00
CA THR A 190 12.20 4.99 31.17
C THR A 190 13.62 4.98 30.61
N CYS A 191 13.86 5.56 29.43
CA CYS A 191 15.22 5.69 28.88
C CYS A 191 16.13 6.57 29.75
N LEU A 192 15.61 7.66 30.29
CA LEU A 192 16.39 8.57 31.14
C LEU A 192 16.72 7.93 32.50
N GLY A 193 15.85 7.06 33.02
CA GLY A 193 16.10 6.31 34.26
C GLY A 193 16.31 7.20 35.49
N THR A 194 15.74 8.41 35.47
CA THR A 194 15.89 9.42 36.51
C THR A 194 14.89 9.21 37.64
N ALA A 195 15.33 9.38 38.88
CA ALA A 195 14.44 9.41 40.03
C ALA A 195 13.58 10.69 40.05
N VAL A 196 12.43 10.62 40.69
CA VAL A 196 11.62 11.80 41.04
C VAL A 196 12.45 12.75 41.91
N GLU A 197 12.24 14.05 41.76
CA GLU A 197 13.04 15.07 42.41
C GLU A 197 12.86 15.04 43.95
N PRO A 198 13.87 15.47 44.71
CA PRO A 198 13.69 15.75 46.14
C PRO A 198 12.53 16.73 46.35
N GLY A 199 11.59 16.37 47.23
CA GLY A 199 10.34 17.13 47.44
C GLY A 199 9.13 16.61 46.65
N GLY A 200 9.30 15.63 45.77
CA GLY A 200 8.23 14.96 45.05
C GLY A 200 7.84 15.65 43.72
N PRO A 201 6.80 15.12 43.04
CA PRO A 201 6.43 15.56 41.69
C PRO A 201 6.00 17.03 41.61
N ARG A 202 6.65 17.77 40.71
CA ARG A 202 6.45 19.22 40.51
C ARG A 202 5.10 19.50 39.80
N PRO A 203 4.45 20.65 40.09
CA PRO A 203 3.27 21.09 39.32
C PRO A 203 3.66 21.36 37.85
N PRO A 204 2.67 21.48 36.94
CA PRO A 204 2.94 21.88 35.55
C PRO A 204 3.69 23.22 35.51
N LEU A 205 4.82 23.26 34.80
CA LEU A 205 5.68 24.44 34.76
C LEU A 205 5.30 25.36 33.60
N GLU A 206 4.80 26.55 33.92
CA GLU A 206 4.59 27.59 32.91
C GLU A 206 5.90 28.35 32.66
N VAL A 207 6.41 28.25 31.44
CA VAL A 207 7.63 28.93 30.99
C VAL A 207 7.42 29.45 29.57
N GLN A 208 7.92 30.66 29.32
CA GLN A 208 7.94 31.25 27.98
C GLN A 208 9.39 31.47 27.55
N PHE A 209 9.72 30.99 26.35
CA PHE A 209 11.06 31.14 25.76
C PHE A 209 11.08 32.26 24.72
N ALA A 210 12.24 32.88 24.54
CA ALA A 210 12.42 33.98 23.61
C ALA A 210 12.00 33.57 22.17
N PRO A 211 11.37 34.48 21.40
CA PRO A 211 10.97 34.20 20.02
C PRO A 211 12.13 33.65 19.17
N GLY A 212 11.85 32.65 18.34
CA GLY A 212 12.87 31.98 17.50
C GLY A 212 13.73 30.92 18.22
N SER A 213 13.67 30.83 19.55
CA SER A 213 14.37 29.77 20.31
C SER A 213 13.89 28.37 19.95
N LEU A 214 12.59 28.23 19.72
CA LEU A 214 11.95 26.98 19.28
C LEU A 214 11.71 27.01 17.78
N GLN A 215 11.76 25.83 17.16
CA GLN A 215 11.63 25.72 15.71
C GLN A 215 10.15 25.76 15.30
N GLY A 216 9.69 26.95 14.91
CA GLY A 216 8.35 27.11 14.32
C GLY A 216 8.27 26.67 12.85
N GLN A 217 9.36 26.77 12.10
CA GLN A 217 9.39 26.47 10.66
C GLN A 217 9.86 25.04 10.36
N MET A 218 9.31 24.44 9.32
CA MET A 218 9.76 23.14 8.85
C MET A 218 11.10 23.23 8.12
N LEU A 219 12.00 22.29 8.39
CA LEU A 219 13.31 22.23 7.74
C LEU A 219 13.28 21.35 6.48
N SER A 220 14.02 21.78 5.46
CA SER A 220 14.41 20.91 4.35
C SER A 220 15.43 19.88 4.82
N PHE A 221 15.27 18.63 4.42
CA PHE A 221 16.21 17.57 4.73
C PHE A 221 17.16 17.33 3.55
N PRO A 222 18.48 17.24 3.77
CA PRO A 222 19.40 16.83 2.72
C PRO A 222 19.11 15.39 2.28
N LYS A 223 19.31 15.09 0.99
CA LYS A 223 19.27 13.72 0.48
C LYS A 223 20.34 12.91 1.22
N GLY A 224 19.94 11.85 1.92
CA GLY A 224 20.87 10.97 2.62
C GLY A 224 21.64 10.09 1.62
N ASN A 225 22.68 9.39 2.10
CA ASN A 225 23.27 8.30 1.33
C ASN A 225 22.31 7.10 1.39
N PRO A 226 21.67 6.68 0.29
CA PRO A 226 20.62 5.65 0.29
C PRO A 226 21.17 4.22 0.35
N ALA A 227 22.49 4.04 0.23
CA ALA A 227 23.10 2.72 0.26
C ALA A 227 22.98 2.11 1.67
N LEU A 228 22.36 0.93 1.75
CA LEU A 228 22.60 0.02 2.87
C LEU A 228 24.12 -0.15 3.00
N ALA A 229 24.67 0.00 4.21
CA ALA A 229 26.05 -0.42 4.44
C ALA A 229 26.17 -1.89 4.02
N GLY A 230 27.32 -2.28 3.47
CA GLY A 230 27.53 -3.66 3.03
C GLY A 230 27.19 -4.65 4.16
N PRO A 231 26.53 -5.78 3.84
CA PRO A 231 26.12 -6.74 4.86
C PRO A 231 27.33 -7.18 5.67
N THR A 232 27.24 -7.08 7.00
CA THR A 232 28.30 -7.60 7.88
C THR A 232 28.31 -9.14 7.91
N GLY A 233 27.25 -9.76 7.36
CA GLY A 233 27.11 -11.21 7.19
C GLY A 233 26.75 -11.96 8.47
N LYS A 234 26.47 -11.25 9.57
CA LYS A 234 26.08 -11.86 10.86
C LYS A 234 24.96 -11.08 11.53
N ASP A 235 23.91 -11.81 11.91
CA ASP A 235 22.89 -11.28 12.82
C ASP A 235 23.44 -11.26 14.26
N VAL A 236 23.33 -10.11 14.93
CA VAL A 236 23.76 -9.92 16.33
C VAL A 236 22.57 -9.79 17.28
N VAL A 237 21.34 -9.84 16.78
CA VAL A 237 20.10 -9.82 17.55
C VAL A 237 19.52 -11.25 17.55
N PRO A 238 19.04 -11.76 18.69
CA PRO A 238 18.36 -13.06 18.69
C PRO A 238 17.05 -13.03 17.92
N ASP A 239 16.83 -14.06 17.09
CA ASP A 239 15.58 -14.31 16.39
C ASP A 239 14.38 -14.29 17.35
N ASP A 240 13.26 -13.69 16.93
CA ASP A 240 12.00 -13.74 17.65
C ASP A 240 10.93 -14.36 16.74
N PRO A 241 10.55 -15.63 16.96
CA PRO A 241 9.55 -16.30 16.12
C PRO A 241 8.21 -15.55 16.06
N ARG A 242 7.84 -14.79 17.10
CA ARG A 242 6.61 -13.98 17.09
C ARG A 242 6.74 -12.77 16.16
N TRP A 243 7.95 -12.25 15.98
CA TRP A 243 8.24 -11.20 15.02
C TRP A 243 8.14 -11.74 13.59
N ALA A 244 8.77 -12.88 13.31
CA ALA A 244 8.77 -13.51 11.98
C ALA A 244 7.39 -14.03 11.53
N ALA A 245 6.45 -14.25 12.47
CA ALA A 245 5.12 -14.79 12.18
C ALA A 245 4.26 -13.94 11.22
N VAL A 246 4.57 -12.65 11.06
CA VAL A 246 3.86 -11.77 10.11
C VAL A 246 4.79 -11.43 8.96
N THR A 247 4.49 -11.99 7.79
CA THR A 247 5.28 -11.83 6.56
C THR A 247 5.19 -10.42 5.98
N TYR A 248 6.16 -10.06 5.14
CA TYR A 248 6.13 -8.81 4.39
C TYR A 248 4.84 -8.66 3.56
N ASP A 249 4.40 -9.70 2.85
CA ASP A 249 3.20 -9.64 2.02
C ASP A 249 1.93 -9.41 2.85
N ALA A 250 1.82 -10.05 4.02
CA ALA A 250 0.73 -9.80 4.96
C ALA A 250 0.72 -8.34 5.48
N LEU A 251 1.90 -7.73 5.67
CA LEU A 251 2.01 -6.31 6.02
C LEU A 251 1.59 -5.41 4.86
N GLN A 252 1.96 -5.74 3.62
CA GLN A 252 1.53 -5.02 2.43
C GLN A 252 0.01 -5.08 2.23
N GLU A 253 -0.62 -6.24 2.49
CA GLU A 253 -2.08 -6.30 2.50
C GLU A 253 -2.72 -5.43 3.59
N LYS A 254 -2.12 -5.37 4.80
CA LYS A 254 -2.59 -4.47 5.87
C LYS A 254 -2.49 -3.02 5.45
N LEU A 255 -1.41 -2.63 4.78
CA LEU A 255 -1.23 -1.29 4.22
C LEU A 255 -2.33 -0.95 3.21
N GLU A 256 -2.60 -1.84 2.26
CA GLU A 256 -3.65 -1.62 1.26
C GLU A 256 -5.05 -1.58 1.89
N ARG A 257 -5.36 -2.46 2.85
CA ARG A 257 -6.59 -2.36 3.63
C ARG A 257 -6.69 -1.01 4.33
N GLN A 258 -5.60 -0.51 4.93
CA GLN A 258 -5.58 0.78 5.63
C GLN A 258 -5.90 1.97 4.72
N ARG A 259 -5.51 1.94 3.43
CA ARG A 259 -5.88 2.98 2.45
C ARG A 259 -7.37 3.06 2.17
N SER A 260 -8.10 1.97 2.42
CA SER A 260 -9.56 1.89 2.23
C SER A 260 -10.36 2.16 3.51
N ARG A 261 -9.71 2.31 4.66
CA ARG A 261 -10.40 2.54 5.94
C ARG A 261 -10.77 4.01 6.10
N THR A 262 -11.99 4.26 6.57
CA THR A 262 -12.45 5.61 6.92
C THR A 262 -11.86 6.03 8.27
N THR A 263 -11.37 7.27 8.35
CA THR A 263 -10.93 7.89 9.60
C THR A 263 -12.12 8.07 10.57
N ARG A 264 -11.95 7.74 11.85
CA ARG A 264 -13.03 7.81 12.88
C ARG A 264 -13.60 9.19 13.15
N VAL A 265 -12.83 10.22 12.85
CA VAL A 265 -13.21 11.63 12.98
C VAL A 265 -13.11 12.31 11.63
N ARG A 266 -13.90 13.36 11.42
CA ARG A 266 -13.83 14.15 10.19
C ARG A 266 -12.41 14.68 9.97
N VAL A 267 -11.91 14.55 8.74
CA VAL A 267 -10.64 15.16 8.31
C VAL A 267 -10.94 16.60 7.83
N PRO A 268 -10.44 17.65 8.52
CA PRO A 268 -10.66 19.03 8.10
C PRO A 268 -9.83 19.39 6.87
N SER A 269 -10.28 20.38 6.09
CA SER A 269 -9.47 20.98 5.03
C SER A 269 -8.33 21.81 5.60
N TRP A 270 -7.26 22.02 4.83
CA TRP A 270 -6.13 22.84 5.28
C TRP A 270 -6.54 24.28 5.62
N ASP A 271 -7.47 24.88 4.88
CA ASP A 271 -7.96 26.24 5.13
C ASP A 271 -8.79 26.33 6.43
N GLU A 272 -9.50 25.28 6.80
CA GLU A 272 -10.15 25.18 8.12
C GLU A 272 -9.11 25.11 9.23
N VAL A 273 -8.05 24.30 9.06
CA VAL A 273 -6.96 24.18 10.02
C VAL A 273 -6.27 25.52 10.26
N VAL A 274 -5.84 26.20 9.19
CA VAL A 274 -5.08 27.46 9.28
C VAL A 274 -5.82 28.54 10.08
N ARG A 275 -7.15 28.61 9.95
CA ARG A 275 -7.98 29.58 10.69
C ARG A 275 -7.99 29.35 12.21
N GLY A 276 -7.70 28.13 12.67
CA GLY A 276 -7.72 27.75 14.08
C GLY A 276 -6.34 27.69 14.74
N LEU A 277 -5.26 27.95 14.02
CA LEU A 277 -3.90 27.81 14.55
C LEU A 277 -3.58 28.88 15.61
N PRO A 278 -2.80 28.55 16.65
CA PRO A 278 -2.31 29.55 17.60
C PRO A 278 -1.47 30.62 16.91
N ALA A 279 -1.54 31.87 17.39
CA ALA A 279 -0.89 33.03 16.77
C ALA A 279 0.64 32.90 16.63
N ASP A 280 1.28 32.11 17.49
CA ASP A 280 2.72 31.88 17.49
C ASP A 280 3.15 30.64 16.67
N PHE A 281 2.19 29.90 16.11
CA PHE A 281 2.44 28.73 15.27
C PHE A 281 2.53 29.12 13.79
N HIS A 282 3.66 28.80 13.16
CA HIS A 282 3.90 29.12 11.76
C HIS A 282 3.48 27.95 10.86
N ALA A 283 2.45 28.19 10.04
CA ALA A 283 1.96 27.25 9.05
C ALA A 283 2.98 27.03 7.90
N PRO A 284 3.09 25.81 7.35
CA PRO A 284 3.86 25.57 6.12
C PRO A 284 3.38 26.41 4.93
N GLN A 285 4.28 26.71 3.99
CA GLN A 285 3.96 27.50 2.78
C GLN A 285 3.02 26.76 1.82
N LYS A 286 3.20 25.44 1.68
CA LYS A 286 2.32 24.59 0.86
C LYS A 286 1.19 24.00 1.71
N PRO A 287 -0.01 23.80 1.14
CA PRO A 287 -1.09 23.10 1.83
C PRO A 287 -0.68 21.71 2.31
N VAL A 288 -0.95 21.41 3.58
CA VAL A 288 -0.69 20.10 4.17
C VAL A 288 -1.80 19.13 3.79
N ARG A 289 -1.44 17.97 3.25
CA ARG A 289 -2.36 16.87 2.89
C ARG A 289 -2.26 15.67 3.83
N ILE A 290 -1.38 15.73 4.83
CA ILE A 290 -1.17 14.66 5.82
C ILE A 290 -2.40 14.57 6.73
N VAL A 291 -3.10 13.44 6.69
CA VAL A 291 -4.38 13.20 7.38
C VAL A 291 -4.24 13.34 8.89
N TRP A 292 -3.18 12.81 9.52
CA TRP A 292 -2.98 13.07 10.96
C TRP A 292 -2.88 14.57 11.21
N THR A 293 -2.08 15.30 10.42
CA THR A 293 -1.78 16.71 10.72
C THR A 293 -3.06 17.53 10.64
N LEU A 294 -3.90 17.23 9.65
CA LEU A 294 -5.22 17.83 9.49
C LEU A 294 -6.15 17.53 10.67
N VAL A 295 -6.24 16.26 11.09
CA VAL A 295 -7.08 15.85 12.22
C VAL A 295 -6.62 16.49 13.53
N CYS A 296 -5.34 16.36 13.87
CA CYS A 296 -4.82 16.83 15.15
C CYS A 296 -4.91 18.36 15.28
N LEU A 297 -4.44 19.12 14.27
CA LEU A 297 -4.47 20.58 14.32
C LEU A 297 -5.89 21.15 14.17
N GLY A 298 -6.75 20.52 13.38
CA GLY A 298 -8.10 21.01 13.16
C GLY A 298 -9.04 20.81 14.34
N HIS A 299 -8.86 19.73 15.11
CA HIS A 299 -9.71 19.43 16.27
C HIS A 299 -9.13 19.92 17.61
N GLN A 300 -7.80 19.92 17.76
CA GLN A 300 -7.10 20.27 19.00
C GLN A 300 -5.86 21.15 18.72
N PRO A 301 -6.03 22.38 18.18
CA PRO A 301 -4.93 23.21 17.71
C PRO A 301 -3.88 23.53 18.78
N GLU A 302 -4.27 23.81 20.03
CA GLU A 302 -3.33 24.13 21.11
C GLU A 302 -2.44 22.93 21.49
N LEU A 303 -3.05 21.73 21.65
CA LEU A 303 -2.33 20.49 21.99
C LEU A 303 -1.43 20.05 20.83
N ALA A 304 -1.96 20.06 19.61
CA ALA A 304 -1.26 19.58 18.43
C ALA A 304 -0.16 20.53 17.97
N ALA A 305 -0.34 21.85 18.08
CA ALA A 305 0.71 22.82 17.77
C ALA A 305 1.92 22.67 18.69
N ALA A 306 1.70 22.42 20.00
CA ALA A 306 2.79 22.17 20.94
C ALA A 306 3.59 20.90 20.58
N TRP A 307 2.91 19.84 20.13
CA TRP A 307 3.57 18.63 19.62
C TRP A 307 4.35 18.89 18.34
N GLU A 308 3.76 19.58 17.36
CA GLU A 308 4.41 19.96 16.11
C GLU A 308 5.66 20.82 16.36
N THR A 309 5.62 21.75 17.32
CA THR A 309 6.79 22.54 17.72
C THR A 309 7.89 21.65 18.31
N LEU A 310 7.56 20.68 19.16
CA LEU A 310 8.52 19.69 19.68
C LEU A 310 9.13 18.86 18.53
N MET A 311 8.31 18.34 17.64
CA MET A 311 8.75 17.55 16.48
C MET A 311 9.74 18.31 15.60
N ARG A 312 9.42 19.56 15.26
CA ARG A 312 10.26 20.44 14.44
C ARG A 312 11.54 20.82 15.16
N THR A 313 11.46 21.11 16.46
CA THR A 313 12.63 21.51 17.28
C THR A 313 13.60 20.35 17.46
N ALA A 314 13.09 19.16 17.80
CA ALA A 314 13.90 17.95 17.89
C ALA A 314 14.55 17.63 16.55
N GLY A 315 13.79 17.65 15.45
CA GLY A 315 14.35 17.41 14.11
C GLY A 315 15.45 18.40 13.72
N ALA A 316 15.33 19.67 14.13
CA ALA A 316 16.37 20.68 13.92
C ALA A 316 17.63 20.42 14.75
N GLU A 317 17.47 20.06 16.02
CA GLU A 317 18.57 19.78 16.95
C GLU A 317 19.27 18.45 16.66
N SER A 318 18.57 17.49 16.03
CA SER A 318 19.10 16.22 15.54
C SER A 318 19.80 16.31 14.17
N ARG A 319 19.82 17.49 13.52
CA ARG A 319 20.33 17.62 12.14
C ARG A 319 21.82 17.23 12.08
N GLY A 320 22.15 16.33 11.15
CA GLY A 320 23.50 15.78 10.99
C GLY A 320 23.82 14.60 11.92
N LYS A 321 22.96 14.30 12.89
CA LYS A 321 23.12 13.20 13.87
C LYS A 321 22.27 11.99 13.49
N MET A 322 21.11 12.23 12.87
CA MET A 322 20.17 11.22 12.43
C MET A 322 19.89 11.42 10.94
N ASP A 323 20.07 10.38 10.12
CA ASP A 323 19.59 10.37 8.74
C ASP A 323 18.17 9.80 8.67
N ARG A 324 17.48 10.12 7.57
CA ARG A 324 16.08 9.73 7.39
C ARG A 324 15.91 8.23 7.19
N VAL A 325 16.85 7.57 6.53
CA VAL A 325 16.75 6.15 6.19
C VAL A 325 16.78 5.30 7.46
N PHE A 326 17.77 5.54 8.34
CA PHE A 326 17.85 4.92 9.66
C PHE A 326 16.67 5.29 10.55
N SER A 327 16.32 6.58 10.62
CA SER A 327 15.21 7.06 11.47
C SER A 327 13.87 6.43 11.06
N GLN A 328 13.60 6.26 9.77
CA GLN A 328 12.39 5.57 9.31
C GLN A 328 12.48 4.06 9.54
N GLY A 329 13.66 3.43 9.53
CA GLY A 329 13.84 2.03 9.95
C GLY A 329 13.46 1.80 11.40
N LEU A 330 13.96 2.67 12.31
CA LEU A 330 13.56 2.68 13.71
C LEU A 330 12.04 2.83 13.85
N PHE A 331 11.45 3.79 13.12
CA PHE A 331 10.01 4.01 13.20
C PHE A 331 9.23 2.82 12.66
N TRP A 332 9.65 2.24 11.52
CA TRP A 332 9.03 1.07 10.90
C TRP A 332 8.96 -0.10 11.90
N VAL A 333 10.04 -0.37 12.65
CA VAL A 333 10.04 -1.39 13.72
C VAL A 333 9.02 -1.08 14.82
N VAL A 334 8.92 0.19 15.25
CA VAL A 334 7.88 0.62 16.20
C VAL A 334 6.48 0.38 15.61
N THR A 335 6.25 0.68 14.33
CA THR A 335 4.94 0.50 13.67
C THR A 335 4.51 -0.96 13.61
N LYS A 336 5.42 -1.89 13.29
CA LYS A 336 5.13 -3.32 13.30
C LYS A 336 4.86 -3.83 14.72
N THR A 337 5.61 -3.36 15.70
CA THR A 337 5.44 -3.77 17.12
C THR A 337 4.04 -3.46 17.66
N VAL A 338 3.41 -2.36 17.22
CA VAL A 338 2.08 -1.92 17.68
C VAL A 338 0.96 -2.13 16.65
N ASP A 339 1.26 -2.83 15.56
CA ASP A 339 0.35 -3.09 14.43
C ASP A 339 -0.30 -1.81 13.88
N CYS A 340 0.53 -0.88 13.39
CA CYS A 340 0.10 0.40 12.83
C CYS A 340 0.44 0.52 11.33
N PRO A 341 -0.43 0.04 10.42
CA PRO A 341 -0.17 0.10 8.98
C PRO A 341 -0.10 1.53 8.44
N TYR A 342 -0.90 2.49 8.93
CA TYR A 342 -0.83 3.88 8.46
C TYR A 342 0.57 4.49 8.68
N CYS A 343 1.14 4.32 9.88
CA CYS A 343 2.49 4.81 10.14
C CYS A 343 3.55 4.06 9.33
N MET A 344 3.35 2.76 9.07
CA MET A 344 4.26 1.97 8.24
C MET A 344 4.33 2.51 6.80
N GLY A 345 3.17 2.84 6.22
CA GLY A 345 3.12 3.47 4.90
C GLY A 345 3.80 4.85 4.87
N HIS A 346 3.71 5.61 5.96
CA HIS A 346 4.45 6.87 6.09
C HIS A 346 5.97 6.68 6.21
N CYS A 347 6.44 5.57 6.81
CA CYS A 347 7.86 5.22 6.78
C CYS A 347 8.33 4.99 5.33
N GLU A 348 7.58 4.19 4.56
CA GLU A 348 7.86 3.89 3.15
C GLU A 348 7.87 5.16 2.27
N MET A 349 6.87 6.05 2.46
CA MET A 349 6.84 7.36 1.80
C MET A 349 8.04 8.23 2.18
N ASN A 350 8.47 8.23 3.45
CA ASN A 350 9.62 9.01 3.87
C ASN A 350 10.95 8.44 3.35
N TRP A 351 11.06 7.14 3.12
CA TRP A 351 12.18 6.54 2.40
C TRP A 351 12.23 6.97 0.94
N GLU A 352 11.08 7.05 0.27
CA GLU A 352 10.99 7.59 -1.09
C GLU A 352 11.45 9.05 -1.15
N VAL A 353 11.05 9.88 -0.17
CA VAL A 353 11.58 11.25 -0.03
C VAL A 353 13.09 11.27 0.26
N ALA A 354 13.62 10.25 0.94
CA ALA A 354 15.05 10.09 1.16
C ALA A 354 15.82 9.66 -0.10
N GLY A 355 15.13 9.34 -1.19
CA GLY A 355 15.70 8.98 -2.48
C GLY A 355 15.75 7.48 -2.78
N LEU A 356 15.10 6.63 -1.96
CA LEU A 356 14.98 5.20 -2.26
C LEU A 356 13.90 4.98 -3.32
N ASP A 357 14.17 4.10 -4.28
CA ASP A 357 13.16 3.63 -5.22
C ASP A 357 12.24 2.55 -4.60
N LYS A 358 11.18 2.17 -5.32
CA LYS A 358 10.20 1.20 -4.84
C LYS A 358 10.80 -0.19 -4.55
N SER A 359 11.81 -0.62 -5.32
CA SER A 359 12.47 -1.91 -5.11
C SER A 359 13.32 -1.90 -3.84
N GLN A 360 14.05 -0.80 -3.60
CA GLN A 360 14.85 -0.61 -2.38
C GLN A 360 13.97 -0.50 -1.14
N ILE A 361 12.81 0.17 -1.23
CA ILE A 361 11.82 0.26 -0.16
C ILE A 361 11.22 -1.11 0.16
N ALA A 362 10.82 -1.87 -0.86
CA ALA A 362 10.27 -3.22 -0.71
C ALA A 362 11.29 -4.15 -0.04
N GLU A 363 12.54 -4.12 -0.51
CA GLU A 363 13.60 -4.96 0.06
C GLU A 363 13.91 -4.59 1.51
N ARG A 364 14.06 -3.29 1.81
CA ARG A 364 14.31 -2.85 3.18
C ARG A 364 13.16 -3.23 4.13
N SER A 365 11.92 -3.10 3.66
CA SER A 365 10.73 -3.49 4.42
C SER A 365 10.67 -4.99 4.65
N ARG A 366 11.06 -5.80 3.64
CA ARG A 366 11.17 -7.26 3.77
C ARG A 366 12.22 -7.66 4.81
N LEU A 367 13.40 -7.05 4.77
CA LEU A 367 14.47 -7.29 5.74
C LEU A 367 14.04 -6.93 7.17
N LEU A 368 13.40 -5.76 7.38
CA LEU A 368 12.88 -5.39 8.70
C LEU A 368 11.70 -6.28 9.16
N ALA A 369 10.92 -6.81 8.22
CA ALA A 369 9.83 -7.74 8.50
C ALA A 369 10.33 -9.12 8.95
N GLY A 370 11.48 -9.56 8.43
CA GLY A 370 12.14 -10.81 8.83
C GLY A 370 12.74 -10.75 10.24
N ASP A 371 13.23 -11.90 10.68
CA ASP A 371 14.02 -12.10 11.89
C ASP A 371 15.54 -12.13 11.63
N ASP A 372 16.00 -12.21 10.38
CA ASP A 372 17.39 -12.01 10.00
C ASP A 372 17.68 -10.54 9.61
N TRP A 373 18.43 -9.84 10.47
CA TRP A 373 18.84 -8.45 10.25
C TRP A 373 20.32 -8.30 9.89
N SER A 374 20.99 -9.37 9.45
CA SER A 374 22.41 -9.38 9.06
C SER A 374 22.79 -8.41 7.93
N ALA A 375 21.79 -7.96 7.16
CA ALA A 375 21.92 -6.94 6.12
C ALA A 375 22.09 -5.51 6.67
N PHE A 376 21.81 -5.27 7.95
CA PHE A 376 21.98 -3.96 8.61
C PHE A 376 23.29 -3.89 9.42
N PRO A 377 23.85 -2.69 9.65
CA PRO A 377 24.96 -2.52 10.60
C PRO A 377 24.61 -3.03 12.00
N PRO A 378 25.55 -3.65 12.74
CA PRO A 378 25.29 -4.21 14.07
C PRO A 378 24.67 -3.21 15.06
N GLU A 379 25.09 -1.95 15.01
CA GLU A 379 24.51 -0.85 15.79
C GLU A 379 23.06 -0.53 15.41
N GLU A 380 22.70 -0.62 14.13
CA GLU A 380 21.31 -0.44 13.68
C GLU A 380 20.44 -1.63 14.12
N GLN A 381 20.93 -2.87 13.99
CA GLN A 381 20.24 -4.07 14.47
C GLN A 381 19.89 -3.95 15.96
N ARG A 382 20.87 -3.55 16.79
CA ARG A 382 20.66 -3.33 18.23
C ARG A 382 19.71 -2.16 18.51
N ALA A 383 19.78 -1.08 17.73
CA ALA A 383 18.83 0.04 17.85
C ALA A 383 17.39 -0.38 17.50
N PHE A 384 17.20 -1.21 16.48
CA PHE A 384 15.90 -1.80 16.12
C PHE A 384 15.38 -2.72 17.21
N ALA A 385 16.22 -3.61 17.75
CA ALA A 385 15.87 -4.48 18.86
C ALA A 385 15.48 -3.68 20.11
N PHE A 386 16.22 -2.62 20.40
CA PHE A 386 15.91 -1.67 21.46
C PHE A 386 14.56 -0.97 21.23
N ALA A 387 14.31 -0.45 20.03
CA ALA A 387 13.05 0.20 19.69
C ALA A 387 11.85 -0.75 19.81
N ARG A 388 12.01 -2.01 19.40
CA ARG A 388 11.02 -3.09 19.58
C ARG A 388 10.74 -3.32 21.07
N LYS A 389 11.78 -3.48 21.89
CA LYS A 389 11.66 -3.67 23.35
C LYS A 389 11.01 -2.48 24.04
N LEU A 390 11.51 -1.26 23.78
CA LEU A 390 10.96 -0.01 24.33
C LEU A 390 9.49 0.18 23.96
N THR A 391 9.08 -0.29 22.79
CA THR A 391 7.71 -0.16 22.31
C THR A 391 6.78 -1.22 22.91
N GLY A 392 7.14 -2.50 22.81
CA GLY A 392 6.29 -3.61 23.23
C GLY A 392 6.30 -3.87 24.73
N ASP A 393 7.42 -3.58 25.41
CA ASP A 393 7.59 -3.86 26.84
C ASP A 393 8.51 -2.81 27.51
N PRO A 394 8.11 -1.53 27.57
CA PRO A 394 8.96 -0.46 28.09
C PRO A 394 9.47 -0.72 29.51
N GLY A 395 8.66 -1.34 30.37
CA GLY A 395 9.04 -1.61 31.75
C GLY A 395 10.16 -2.64 31.94
N SER A 396 10.62 -3.34 30.90
CA SER A 396 11.80 -4.22 30.96
C SER A 396 13.08 -3.59 30.40
N VAL A 397 13.01 -2.34 29.93
CA VAL A 397 14.19 -1.59 29.50
C VAL A 397 15.06 -1.28 30.71
N THR A 398 16.33 -1.67 30.62
CA THR A 398 17.34 -1.53 31.67
C THR A 398 18.32 -0.39 31.37
N ARG A 399 19.14 -0.02 32.36
CA ARG A 399 20.25 0.92 32.14
C ARG A 399 21.31 0.37 31.18
N GLU A 400 21.48 -0.94 31.11
CA GLU A 400 22.42 -1.58 30.16
C GLU A 400 21.91 -1.44 28.72
N ASP A 401 20.61 -1.62 28.48
CA ASP A 401 20.02 -1.44 27.16
C ASP A 401 20.26 -0.01 26.63
N VAL A 402 20.03 0.99 27.49
CA VAL A 402 20.26 2.41 27.16
C VAL A 402 21.74 2.70 26.98
N GLY A 403 22.59 2.18 27.88
CA GLY A 403 24.04 2.35 27.81
C GLY A 403 24.64 1.77 26.54
N ARG A 404 24.11 0.65 26.04
CA ARG A 404 24.54 0.04 24.77
C ARG A 404 24.21 0.92 23.57
N VAL A 405 23.02 1.52 23.52
CA VAL A 405 22.67 2.50 22.46
C VAL A 405 23.61 3.71 22.52
N ILE A 406 23.92 4.23 23.72
CA ILE A 406 24.86 5.34 23.89
C ILE A 406 26.28 4.93 23.48
N GLN A 407 26.71 3.71 23.77
CA GLN A 407 28.02 3.20 23.38
C GLN A 407 28.14 3.06 21.85
N ASP A 408 27.11 2.54 21.20
CA ASP A 408 27.08 2.30 19.76
C ASP A 408 27.09 3.60 18.94
N PHE A 409 26.34 4.61 19.38
CA PHE A 409 26.12 5.84 18.62
C PHE A 409 26.89 7.05 19.18
N GLY A 410 27.52 6.93 20.35
CA GLY A 410 28.02 8.06 21.14
C GLY A 410 26.90 8.77 21.90
N VAL A 411 27.25 9.58 22.91
CA VAL A 411 26.28 10.25 23.80
C VAL A 411 25.29 11.12 23.02
N GLU A 412 25.79 12.00 22.16
CA GLU A 412 24.97 12.98 21.45
C GLU A 412 23.96 12.30 20.51
N ARG A 413 24.42 11.41 19.61
CA ARG A 413 23.53 10.69 18.68
C ARG A 413 22.69 9.63 19.39
N GLY A 414 23.23 8.96 20.41
CA GLY A 414 22.50 8.00 21.24
C GLY A 414 21.28 8.61 21.90
N ILE A 415 21.39 9.79 22.51
CA ILE A 415 20.23 10.50 23.09
C ILE A 415 19.18 10.84 22.02
N ASN A 416 19.62 11.23 20.81
CA ASN A 416 18.70 11.45 19.70
C ASN A 416 17.95 10.17 19.30
N VAL A 417 18.60 9.00 19.30
CA VAL A 417 17.96 7.70 19.08
C VAL A 417 16.91 7.41 20.15
N LEU A 418 17.23 7.61 21.44
CA LEU A 418 16.31 7.38 22.56
C LEU A 418 15.06 8.28 22.47
N VAL A 419 15.27 9.58 22.21
CA VAL A 419 14.18 10.55 22.04
C VAL A 419 13.34 10.20 20.81
N TYR A 420 13.97 9.84 19.69
CA TYR A 420 13.26 9.48 18.46
C TYR A 420 12.42 8.19 18.61
N ALA A 421 12.98 7.13 19.19
CA ALA A 421 12.27 5.88 19.44
C ALA A 421 11.07 6.09 20.39
N SER A 422 11.23 6.93 21.41
CA SER A 422 10.14 7.34 22.29
C SER A 422 9.09 8.16 21.53
N ARG A 423 9.50 9.08 20.67
CA ARG A 423 8.61 9.96 19.90
C ARG A 423 7.73 9.19 18.91
N CYS A 424 8.26 8.14 18.29
CA CYS A 424 7.50 7.24 17.41
C CYS A 424 6.24 6.68 18.10
N ASN A 425 6.34 6.47 19.42
CA ASN A 425 5.26 5.94 20.24
C ASN A 425 4.11 6.95 20.46
N TYR A 426 4.29 8.25 20.20
CA TYR A 426 3.17 9.20 20.08
C TYR A 426 2.38 8.94 18.80
N MET A 427 3.10 8.84 17.68
CA MET A 427 2.51 8.80 16.33
C MET A 427 1.64 7.57 16.11
N VAL A 428 2.10 6.41 16.56
CA VAL A 428 1.33 5.17 16.42
C VAL A 428 0.04 5.19 17.23
N ARG A 429 -0.01 5.90 18.37
CA ARG A 429 -1.25 6.05 19.15
C ARG A 429 -2.23 6.99 18.49
N VAL A 430 -1.76 8.13 17.97
CA VAL A 430 -2.61 9.03 17.17
C VAL A 430 -3.25 8.26 16.02
N SER A 431 -2.43 7.54 15.27
CA SER A 431 -2.88 6.79 14.09
C SER A 431 -3.91 5.71 14.42
N ASN A 432 -3.59 4.80 15.35
CA ASN A 432 -4.51 3.71 15.71
C ASN A 432 -5.74 4.21 16.48
N GLY A 433 -5.59 5.24 17.31
CA GLY A 433 -6.69 5.86 18.05
C GLY A 433 -7.75 6.45 17.12
N PHE A 434 -7.33 7.16 16.08
CA PHE A 434 -8.25 7.72 15.07
C PHE A 434 -8.55 6.78 13.90
N GLN A 435 -7.86 5.65 13.78
CA GLN A 435 -7.96 4.74 12.64
C GLN A 435 -7.78 5.50 11.31
N LEU A 436 -6.67 6.23 11.16
CA LEU A 436 -6.48 7.17 10.03
C LEU A 436 -6.41 6.47 8.67
N SER A 437 -7.14 6.96 7.66
CA SER A 437 -6.96 6.52 6.28
C SER A 437 -5.56 6.83 5.77
N LEU A 438 -4.85 5.84 5.21
CA LEU A 438 -3.53 6.05 4.61
C LEU A 438 -3.65 6.72 3.23
N GLU A 439 -2.91 7.79 3.01
CA GLU A 439 -2.91 8.55 1.76
C GLU A 439 -2.30 7.74 0.62
N ARG A 440 -2.90 7.82 -0.58
CA ARG A 440 -2.41 7.09 -1.76
C ARG A 440 -1.13 7.71 -2.34
N ASP A 441 -1.11 9.04 -2.41
CA ASP A 441 0.05 9.79 -2.86
C ASP A 441 1.08 9.94 -1.73
N ASN A 442 2.35 10.07 -2.10
CA ASN A 442 3.37 10.50 -1.15
C ASN A 442 3.19 11.99 -0.80
N VAL A 443 2.47 12.23 0.30
CA VAL A 443 2.14 13.56 0.83
C VAL A 443 3.35 14.32 1.40
N PHE A 444 4.48 13.64 1.61
CA PHE A 444 5.66 14.23 2.23
C PHE A 444 6.48 15.09 1.28
N PHE A 445 6.39 14.92 -0.04
CA PHE A 445 7.04 15.81 -1.00
C PHE A 445 6.51 17.25 -0.87
N ASP A 446 5.19 17.40 -0.83
CA ASP A 446 4.55 18.71 -0.67
C ASP A 446 4.81 19.26 0.74
N TYR A 447 4.74 18.40 1.76
CA TYR A 447 5.05 18.76 3.15
C TYR A 447 6.47 19.34 3.29
N TYR A 448 7.49 18.65 2.80
CA TYR A 448 8.88 19.12 2.89
C TYR A 448 9.27 20.13 1.80
N SER A 449 8.32 20.55 0.96
CA SER A 449 8.57 21.41 -0.21
C SER A 449 9.68 20.89 -1.12
N GLN A 450 9.73 19.56 -1.30
CA GLN A 450 10.67 18.89 -2.20
C GLN A 450 10.01 18.59 -3.55
N GLU A 451 10.81 18.59 -4.61
CA GLU A 451 10.35 18.16 -5.92
C GLU A 451 10.08 16.65 -5.90
N LYS A 452 8.92 16.27 -6.44
CA LYS A 452 8.60 14.85 -6.68
C LYS A 452 9.57 14.34 -7.74
N PRO A 453 10.17 13.15 -7.59
CA PRO A 453 10.91 12.51 -8.66
C PRO A 453 10.03 12.50 -9.91
N PRO A 454 10.59 12.76 -11.10
CA PRO A 454 9.84 12.51 -12.32
C PRO A 454 9.36 11.06 -12.28
N ALA A 455 8.11 10.81 -12.67
CA ALA A 455 7.64 9.44 -12.85
C ALA A 455 8.69 8.67 -13.65
N PRO A 456 9.01 7.40 -13.29
CA PRO A 456 10.01 6.63 -14.01
C PRO A 456 9.70 6.75 -15.49
N ALA A 457 10.70 7.13 -16.30
CA ALA A 457 10.50 7.36 -17.71
C ALA A 457 9.68 6.18 -18.25
N GLY A 458 8.45 6.47 -18.69
CA GLY A 458 7.63 5.46 -19.34
C GLY A 458 8.45 4.88 -20.49
N VAL A 459 8.09 3.68 -20.96
CA VAL A 459 8.60 3.19 -22.24
C VAL A 459 8.57 4.37 -23.19
N PRO A 460 9.69 4.79 -23.80
CA PRO A 460 9.78 6.07 -24.48
C PRO A 460 8.66 6.13 -25.51
N ALA A 461 7.55 6.75 -25.12
CA ALA A 461 6.53 7.24 -26.00
C ALA A 461 7.31 8.31 -26.73
N ALA A 462 7.89 7.93 -27.87
CA ALA A 462 8.51 8.87 -28.77
C ALA A 462 7.56 10.07 -28.80
N SER A 463 8.11 11.25 -28.48
CA SER A 463 7.44 12.55 -28.43
C SER A 463 6.92 12.94 -29.82
N ARG A 464 6.11 12.06 -30.40
CA ARG A 464 5.59 12.12 -31.74
C ARG A 464 4.30 12.90 -31.62
N ALA A 465 4.35 14.11 -32.15
CA ALA A 465 3.15 14.85 -32.50
C ALA A 465 2.18 13.90 -33.21
N ASP A 466 0.89 13.95 -32.89
CA ASP A 466 -0.16 13.07 -33.41
C ASP A 466 -0.03 12.79 -34.91
N GLN A 467 0.45 13.78 -35.68
CA GLN A 467 0.78 13.68 -37.10
C GLN A 467 1.66 12.49 -37.46
N GLU A 468 2.70 12.19 -36.69
CA GLU A 468 3.60 11.06 -36.96
C GLU A 468 2.96 9.72 -36.62
N THR A 469 2.12 9.68 -35.58
CA THR A 469 1.31 8.50 -35.27
C THR A 469 0.30 8.24 -36.38
N TRP A 470 -0.39 9.28 -36.88
CA TRP A 470 -1.34 9.16 -38.00
C TRP A 470 -0.71 8.65 -39.30
N LYS A 471 0.58 8.93 -39.55
CA LYS A 471 1.31 8.35 -40.68
C LYS A 471 1.56 6.84 -40.53
N ARG A 472 1.59 6.32 -39.30
CA ARG A 472 1.78 4.90 -38.99
C ARG A 472 0.46 4.14 -39.01
N LEU A 473 -0.61 4.77 -38.54
CA LEU A 473 -1.94 4.20 -38.56
C LEU A 473 -2.40 3.93 -40.01
N PRO A 474 -3.29 2.95 -40.23
CA PRO A 474 -3.90 2.71 -41.52
C PRO A 474 -4.59 3.97 -42.07
N ALA A 475 -4.73 4.04 -43.39
CA ALA A 475 -5.43 5.13 -44.05
C ALA A 475 -6.85 5.31 -43.49
N THR A 476 -7.25 6.56 -43.30
CA THR A 476 -8.58 6.92 -42.79
C THR A 476 -9.52 7.32 -43.93
N VAL A 477 -10.80 7.03 -43.75
CA VAL A 477 -11.90 7.54 -44.60
C VAL A 477 -12.40 8.88 -44.04
N SER A 478 -12.45 9.00 -42.70
CA SER A 478 -12.87 10.21 -42.00
C SER A 478 -12.25 10.26 -40.60
N GLY A 479 -12.12 11.46 -40.02
CA GLY A 479 -11.64 11.65 -38.65
C GLY A 479 -10.13 11.48 -38.45
N GLY A 480 -9.33 11.36 -39.52
CA GLY A 480 -7.87 11.37 -39.42
C GLY A 480 -7.31 12.75 -39.01
N GLY A 481 -6.18 12.76 -38.31
CA GLY A 481 -5.50 13.99 -37.89
C GLY A 481 -5.98 14.60 -36.56
N GLN A 482 -6.93 13.97 -35.87
CA GLN A 482 -7.38 14.37 -34.54
C GLN A 482 -6.28 14.16 -33.48
N ALA A 483 -6.41 14.82 -32.32
CA ALA A 483 -5.57 14.52 -31.16
C ALA A 483 -5.75 13.06 -30.73
N LEU A 484 -4.65 12.36 -30.45
CA LEU A 484 -4.69 10.95 -30.07
C LEU A 484 -4.39 10.77 -28.58
N PRO A 485 -5.06 9.82 -27.91
CA PRO A 485 -4.70 9.49 -26.55
C PRO A 485 -3.30 8.85 -26.49
N SER A 486 -2.56 9.06 -25.40
CA SER A 486 -1.19 8.59 -25.20
C SER A 486 -1.05 7.08 -25.46
N TRP A 487 -2.05 6.29 -25.08
CA TRP A 487 -2.06 4.84 -25.32
C TRP A 487 -2.11 4.48 -26.80
N ALA A 488 -2.80 5.26 -27.63
CA ALA A 488 -2.88 4.97 -29.06
C ALA A 488 -1.51 5.18 -29.73
N THR A 489 -0.81 6.25 -29.35
CA THR A 489 0.57 6.52 -29.82
C THR A 489 1.56 5.46 -29.35
N ALA A 490 1.44 4.99 -28.10
CA ALA A 490 2.32 3.95 -27.57
C ALA A 490 2.15 2.62 -28.33
N ILE A 491 0.90 2.13 -28.48
CA ILE A 491 0.62 0.87 -29.18
C ILE A 491 0.95 0.95 -30.67
N ALA A 492 0.62 2.07 -31.33
CA ALA A 492 0.87 2.25 -32.77
C ALA A 492 2.36 2.25 -33.17
N THR A 493 3.27 2.29 -32.19
CA THR A 493 4.71 2.18 -32.45
C THR A 493 5.09 0.81 -33.02
N ARG A 494 4.41 -0.25 -32.58
CA ARG A 494 4.66 -1.65 -32.98
C ARG A 494 3.43 -2.33 -33.59
N LEU A 495 2.23 -1.90 -33.20
CA LEU A 495 0.96 -2.49 -33.61
C LEU A 495 -0.02 -1.44 -34.16
N PRO A 496 0.31 -0.75 -35.28
CA PRO A 496 -0.52 0.32 -35.83
C PRO A 496 -1.95 -0.10 -36.23
N ARG A 497 -2.16 -1.29 -36.78
CA ARG A 497 -3.50 -1.78 -37.13
C ARG A 497 -4.30 -2.11 -35.88
N THR A 498 -3.66 -2.70 -34.87
CA THR A 498 -4.28 -3.01 -33.58
C THR A 498 -4.65 -1.72 -32.85
N ALA A 499 -3.78 -0.71 -32.85
CA ALA A 499 -4.08 0.62 -32.32
C ALA A 499 -5.30 1.27 -33.01
N ALA A 500 -5.40 1.14 -34.34
CA ALA A 500 -6.56 1.60 -35.10
C ALA A 500 -7.86 0.87 -34.69
N ALA A 501 -7.82 -0.46 -34.55
CA ALA A 501 -8.97 -1.23 -34.08
C ALA A 501 -9.34 -0.90 -32.61
N MET A 502 -8.36 -0.60 -31.77
CA MET A 502 -8.57 -0.13 -30.40
C MET A 502 -9.24 1.24 -30.34
N LEU A 503 -8.95 2.16 -31.27
CA LEU A 503 -9.64 3.45 -31.33
C LEU A 503 -11.15 3.27 -31.60
N GLU A 504 -11.52 2.36 -32.50
CA GLU A 504 -12.94 2.01 -32.72
C GLU A 504 -13.58 1.35 -31.49
N LEU A 505 -12.82 0.54 -30.75
CA LEU A 505 -13.24 -0.08 -29.50
C LEU A 505 -13.45 0.95 -28.37
N ASP A 506 -12.48 1.84 -28.12
CA ASP A 506 -12.60 2.93 -27.12
C ASP A 506 -13.80 3.82 -27.43
N PHE A 507 -13.96 4.19 -28.70
CA PHE A 507 -15.11 4.95 -29.16
C PHE A 507 -16.43 4.23 -28.86
N ALA A 508 -16.55 2.95 -29.21
CA ALA A 508 -17.76 2.17 -28.95
C ALA A 508 -18.07 2.09 -27.45
N GLN A 509 -17.08 1.78 -26.62
CA GLN A 509 -17.24 1.67 -25.17
C GLN A 509 -17.66 2.98 -24.52
N ARG A 510 -17.10 4.11 -24.99
CA ARG A 510 -17.38 5.44 -24.40
C ARG A 510 -18.61 6.13 -24.96
N THR A 511 -19.14 5.72 -26.12
CA THR A 511 -20.25 6.41 -26.79
C THR A 511 -21.47 5.52 -27.10
N LYS A 512 -21.27 4.25 -27.44
CA LYS A 512 -22.32 3.34 -27.94
C LYS A 512 -22.89 2.40 -26.88
N SER A 513 -22.31 2.35 -25.68
CA SER A 513 -22.86 1.54 -24.59
C SER A 513 -24.31 1.96 -24.27
N PRO A 514 -25.23 1.00 -24.03
CA PRO A 514 -26.63 1.27 -23.68
C PRO A 514 -26.83 1.83 -22.26
N LEU A 515 -25.75 2.05 -21.51
CA LEU A 515 -25.81 2.71 -20.21
C LEU A 515 -25.92 4.22 -20.38
N ASP A 516 -26.63 4.86 -19.44
CA ASP A 516 -26.62 6.31 -19.29
C ASP A 516 -25.17 6.84 -19.27
N PRO A 517 -24.85 7.93 -20.01
CA PRO A 517 -23.48 8.44 -20.10
C PRO A 517 -22.87 8.81 -18.74
N ALA A 518 -23.64 9.36 -17.80
CA ALA A 518 -23.14 9.71 -16.49
C ALA A 518 -22.87 8.45 -15.65
N LEU A 519 -23.78 7.48 -15.63
CA LEU A 519 -23.55 6.20 -14.95
C LEU A 519 -22.35 5.46 -15.52
N ARG A 520 -22.21 5.43 -16.85
CA ARG A 520 -21.06 4.84 -17.55
C ARG A 520 -19.74 5.48 -17.12
N ALA A 521 -19.69 6.80 -17.04
CA ALA A 521 -18.51 7.53 -16.61
C ALA A 521 -18.17 7.25 -15.13
N LYS A 522 -19.16 7.23 -14.24
CA LYS A 522 -18.96 6.87 -12.82
C LYS A 522 -18.44 5.44 -12.66
N MET A 523 -18.99 4.47 -13.40
CA MET A 523 -18.51 3.08 -13.37
C MET A 523 -17.07 2.97 -13.86
N ARG A 524 -16.71 3.66 -14.96
CA ARG A 524 -15.33 3.72 -15.44
C ARG A 524 -14.40 4.32 -14.40
N TRP A 525 -14.83 5.36 -13.67
CA TRP A 525 -14.07 5.91 -12.56
C TRP A 525 -13.89 4.89 -11.44
N ALA A 526 -14.94 4.16 -11.04
CA ALA A 526 -14.85 3.13 -9.99
C ALA A 526 -13.87 2.00 -10.36
N ILE A 527 -13.86 1.58 -11.64
CA ILE A 527 -12.90 0.59 -12.17
C ILE A 527 -11.48 1.15 -12.11
N ALA A 528 -11.25 2.35 -12.65
CA ALA A 528 -9.95 3.01 -12.65
C ALA A 528 -9.42 3.25 -11.24
N HIS A 529 -10.29 3.64 -10.32
CA HIS A 529 -9.96 3.85 -8.91
C HIS A 529 -9.55 2.56 -8.21
N ALA A 530 -10.28 1.48 -8.49
CA ALA A 530 -9.96 0.16 -7.99
C ALA A 530 -8.63 -0.40 -8.56
N ASN A 531 -8.24 0.01 -9.77
CA ASN A 531 -6.98 -0.33 -10.40
C ASN A 531 -5.83 0.65 -10.11
N HIS A 532 -6.09 1.77 -9.44
CA HIS A 532 -5.14 2.86 -9.21
C HIS A 532 -4.61 3.52 -10.49
N CYS A 533 -5.47 3.65 -11.51
CA CYS A 533 -5.13 4.23 -12.79
C CYS A 533 -5.55 5.71 -12.88
N ALA A 534 -4.66 6.63 -12.49
CA ALA A 534 -4.94 8.07 -12.48
C ALA A 534 -5.35 8.64 -13.86
N TYR A 535 -4.74 8.12 -14.94
CA TYR A 535 -5.09 8.48 -16.31
C TYR A 535 -6.56 8.15 -16.63
N SER A 536 -7.00 6.93 -16.30
CA SER A 536 -8.36 6.48 -16.57
C SER A 536 -9.37 7.14 -15.63
N GLU A 537 -9.00 7.41 -14.36
CA GLU A 537 -9.81 8.21 -13.45
C GLU A 537 -10.07 9.60 -14.04
N ALA A 538 -9.02 10.30 -14.47
CA ALA A 538 -9.13 11.64 -15.06
C ALA A 538 -9.98 11.63 -16.34
N THR A 539 -9.81 10.61 -17.19
CA THR A 539 -10.62 10.42 -18.40
C THR A 539 -12.09 10.17 -18.08
N ALA A 540 -12.37 9.34 -17.07
CA ALA A 540 -13.73 9.05 -16.61
C ALA A 540 -14.40 10.30 -16.01
N LEU A 541 -13.69 11.09 -15.20
CA LEU A 541 -14.20 12.35 -14.66
C LEU A 541 -14.47 13.38 -15.76
N ALA A 542 -13.63 13.45 -16.79
CA ALA A 542 -13.89 14.32 -17.94
C ALA A 542 -15.10 13.86 -18.76
N ASP A 543 -15.31 12.55 -18.93
CA ASP A 543 -16.53 12.03 -19.54
C ASP A 543 -17.77 12.30 -18.69
N LEU A 544 -17.65 12.26 -17.36
CA LEU A 544 -18.72 12.59 -16.43
C LEU A 544 -19.11 14.08 -16.53
N LYS A 545 -18.12 14.97 -16.63
CA LYS A 545 -18.37 16.41 -16.91
C LYS A 545 -19.05 16.63 -18.25
N ARG A 546 -18.60 15.93 -19.31
CA ARG A 546 -19.24 15.97 -20.63
C ARG A 546 -20.68 15.45 -20.62
N ALA A 547 -21.00 14.54 -19.69
CA ALA A 547 -22.36 14.05 -19.44
C ALA A 547 -23.22 15.02 -18.60
N GLY A 548 -22.70 16.18 -18.20
CA GLY A 548 -23.44 17.23 -17.51
C GLY A 548 -23.30 17.26 -15.98
N ALA A 549 -22.37 16.50 -15.40
CA ALA A 549 -22.13 16.52 -13.95
C ALA A 549 -21.39 17.80 -13.51
N ASP A 550 -21.78 18.32 -12.34
CA ASP A 550 -21.12 19.45 -11.68
C ASP A 550 -20.01 19.00 -10.70
N GLU A 551 -19.31 19.97 -10.12
CA GLU A 551 -18.24 19.70 -9.14
C GLU A 551 -18.77 19.06 -7.84
N ALA A 552 -20.05 19.23 -7.51
CA ALA A 552 -20.64 18.58 -6.34
C ALA A 552 -20.81 17.07 -6.57
N ALA A 553 -21.32 16.68 -7.74
CA ALA A 553 -21.43 15.28 -8.14
C ALA A 553 -20.05 14.59 -8.20
N ILE A 554 -19.02 15.30 -8.67
CA ILE A 554 -17.64 14.78 -8.67
C ILE A 554 -17.14 14.57 -7.25
N ARG A 555 -17.29 15.56 -6.37
CA ARG A 555 -16.91 15.42 -4.95
C ARG A 555 -17.61 14.25 -4.26
N VAL A 556 -18.87 14.01 -4.58
CA VAL A 556 -19.63 12.85 -4.07
C VAL A 556 -19.05 11.54 -4.60
N LEU A 557 -18.79 11.45 -5.91
CA LEU A 557 -18.19 10.25 -6.51
C LEU A 557 -16.83 9.91 -5.92
N THR A 558 -15.95 10.91 -5.81
CA THR A 558 -14.56 10.75 -5.32
C THR A 558 -14.43 10.75 -3.81
N GLY A 559 -15.53 10.93 -3.07
CA GLY A 559 -15.58 10.97 -1.62
C GLY A 559 -15.75 9.57 -1.00
N ASP A 560 -16.30 9.54 0.21
CA ASP A 560 -16.62 8.27 0.89
C ASP A 560 -17.74 7.53 0.11
N PRO A 561 -17.56 6.24 -0.25
CA PRO A 561 -18.57 5.46 -0.97
C PRO A 561 -19.94 5.36 -0.28
N SER A 562 -20.01 5.51 1.04
CA SER A 562 -21.29 5.59 1.77
C SER A 562 -22.14 6.81 1.36
N GLY A 563 -21.49 7.87 0.88
CA GLY A 563 -22.10 9.07 0.35
C GLY A 563 -22.62 8.95 -1.08
N TRP A 564 -22.35 7.85 -1.79
CA TRP A 564 -22.86 7.67 -3.16
C TRP A 564 -24.40 7.66 -3.19
N PRO A 565 -25.02 8.29 -4.21
CA PRO A 565 -26.47 8.22 -4.40
C PRO A 565 -26.93 6.77 -4.49
N GLU A 566 -28.10 6.46 -3.92
CA GLU A 566 -28.67 5.11 -3.93
C GLU A 566 -28.72 4.51 -5.35
N ALA A 567 -29.02 5.35 -6.33
CA ALA A 567 -29.07 4.94 -7.73
C ALA A 567 -27.72 4.42 -8.28
N ASP A 568 -26.59 4.87 -7.74
CA ASP A 568 -25.25 4.54 -8.21
C ASP A 568 -24.57 3.44 -7.37
N ARG A 569 -25.00 3.22 -6.12
CA ARG A 569 -24.30 2.33 -5.17
C ARG A 569 -24.03 0.94 -5.72
N GLU A 570 -25.07 0.22 -6.14
CA GLU A 570 -24.91 -1.16 -6.63
C GLU A 570 -24.12 -1.25 -7.96
N PRO A 571 -24.36 -0.43 -8.99
CA PRO A 571 -23.53 -0.45 -10.20
C PRO A 571 -22.05 -0.17 -9.94
N LEU A 572 -21.74 0.81 -9.08
CA LEU A 572 -20.36 1.17 -8.76
C LEU A 572 -19.68 0.10 -7.91
N GLU A 573 -20.39 -0.47 -6.95
CA GLU A 573 -19.88 -1.59 -6.16
C GLU A 573 -19.68 -2.84 -7.01
N PHE A 574 -20.59 -3.14 -7.93
CA PHE A 574 -20.42 -4.22 -8.89
C PHE A 574 -19.18 -4.00 -9.78
N ALA A 575 -18.98 -2.78 -10.29
CA ALA A 575 -17.80 -2.44 -11.09
C ALA A 575 -16.49 -2.60 -10.28
N ARG A 576 -16.49 -2.17 -9.02
CA ARG A 576 -15.37 -2.30 -8.08
C ARG A 576 -15.08 -3.77 -7.79
N LEU A 577 -16.08 -4.54 -7.36
CA LEU A 577 -15.94 -5.96 -7.06
C LEU A 577 -15.50 -6.75 -8.28
N LEU A 578 -16.06 -6.50 -9.46
CA LEU A 578 -15.64 -7.19 -10.68
C LEU A 578 -14.18 -6.88 -11.04
N THR A 579 -13.65 -5.74 -10.59
CA THR A 579 -12.26 -5.34 -10.80
C THR A 579 -11.28 -5.96 -9.81
N VAL A 580 -11.62 -6.06 -8.51
CA VAL A 580 -10.65 -6.48 -7.47
C VAL A 580 -11.01 -7.80 -6.76
N ALA A 581 -12.25 -8.25 -6.85
CA ALA A 581 -12.77 -9.37 -6.09
C ALA A 581 -13.92 -10.09 -6.81
N ALA A 582 -13.80 -10.30 -8.13
CA ALA A 582 -14.89 -10.86 -8.95
C ALA A 582 -15.52 -12.15 -8.39
N PRO A 583 -14.75 -13.10 -7.79
CA PRO A 583 -15.32 -14.31 -7.18
C PRO A 583 -16.24 -14.06 -5.97
N THR A 584 -16.20 -12.88 -5.34
CA THR A 584 -17.02 -12.56 -4.16
C THR A 584 -18.36 -11.93 -4.51
N ILE A 585 -18.60 -11.64 -5.80
CA ILE A 585 -19.89 -11.09 -6.26
C ILE A 585 -20.98 -12.13 -6.04
N GLY A 586 -21.91 -11.84 -5.13
CA GLY A 586 -23.12 -12.64 -4.92
C GLY A 586 -24.07 -12.59 -6.12
N ASP A 587 -24.74 -13.69 -6.39
CA ASP A 587 -25.72 -13.77 -7.48
C ASP A 587 -26.97 -12.92 -7.21
N ASP A 588 -27.24 -12.60 -5.94
CA ASP A 588 -28.29 -11.69 -5.51
C ASP A 588 -28.05 -10.25 -5.98
N LEU A 589 -26.80 -9.76 -5.90
CA LEU A 589 -26.43 -8.44 -6.42
C LEU A 589 -26.65 -8.36 -7.93
N PHE A 590 -26.20 -9.38 -8.67
CA PHE A 590 -26.41 -9.42 -10.12
C PHE A 590 -27.90 -9.50 -10.47
N ALA A 591 -28.69 -10.29 -9.72
CA ALA A 591 -30.12 -10.42 -9.92
C ALA A 591 -30.85 -9.08 -9.72
N ARG A 592 -30.52 -8.32 -8.66
CA ARG A 592 -31.09 -6.98 -8.41
C ARG A 592 -30.72 -5.98 -9.50
N LEU A 593 -29.45 -5.99 -9.96
CA LEU A 593 -29.04 -5.17 -11.10
C LEU A 593 -29.83 -5.54 -12.36
N ARG A 594 -30.04 -6.83 -12.62
CA ARG A 594 -30.79 -7.31 -13.78
C ARG A 594 -32.27 -6.93 -13.71
N GLU A 595 -32.87 -7.00 -12.53
CA GLU A 595 -34.25 -6.54 -12.30
C GLU A 595 -34.39 -5.04 -12.56
N ARG A 596 -33.43 -4.25 -12.10
CA ARG A 596 -33.47 -2.78 -12.21
C ARG A 596 -33.13 -2.24 -13.60
N PHE A 597 -32.14 -2.81 -14.27
CA PHE A 597 -31.60 -2.29 -15.55
C PHE A 597 -31.91 -3.18 -16.76
N GLY A 598 -32.39 -4.41 -16.54
CA GLY A 598 -32.60 -5.39 -17.60
C GLY A 598 -31.30 -6.03 -18.12
N ALA A 599 -31.45 -7.13 -18.86
CA ALA A 599 -30.32 -7.96 -19.27
C ALA A 599 -29.30 -7.24 -20.17
N LYS A 600 -29.77 -6.40 -21.10
CA LYS A 600 -28.90 -5.67 -22.04
C LYS A 600 -27.98 -4.67 -21.33
N GLN A 601 -28.53 -3.88 -20.40
CA GLN A 601 -27.73 -2.87 -19.68
C GLN A 601 -26.77 -3.53 -18.70
N VAL A 602 -27.17 -4.58 -17.96
CA VAL A 602 -26.25 -5.32 -17.08
C VAL A 602 -25.15 -6.03 -17.87
N ALA A 603 -25.46 -6.60 -19.04
CA ALA A 603 -24.42 -7.12 -19.92
C ALA A 603 -23.44 -6.03 -20.35
N SER A 604 -23.92 -4.81 -20.61
CA SER A 604 -23.03 -3.67 -20.87
C SER A 604 -22.21 -3.27 -19.65
N MET A 605 -22.71 -3.41 -18.42
CA MET A 605 -21.92 -3.17 -17.20
C MET A 605 -20.73 -4.13 -17.11
N VAL A 606 -20.95 -5.41 -17.42
CA VAL A 606 -19.88 -6.42 -17.47
C VAL A 606 -18.85 -6.07 -18.55
N LEU A 607 -19.28 -5.75 -19.77
CA LEU A 607 -18.36 -5.39 -20.86
C LEU A 607 -17.60 -4.08 -20.59
N LEU A 608 -18.23 -3.12 -19.92
CA LEU A 608 -17.58 -1.87 -19.52
C LEU A 608 -16.50 -2.13 -18.47
N ALA A 609 -16.78 -2.98 -17.47
CA ALA A 609 -15.80 -3.40 -16.48
C ALA A 609 -14.63 -4.16 -17.10
N ALA A 610 -14.91 -5.08 -18.03
CA ALA A 610 -13.91 -5.80 -18.80
C ALA A 610 -13.01 -4.85 -19.60
N TYR A 611 -13.62 -3.88 -20.31
CA TYR A 611 -12.87 -2.88 -21.06
C TYR A 611 -12.01 -1.97 -20.17
N GLY A 612 -12.55 -1.48 -19.05
CA GLY A 612 -11.79 -0.65 -18.11
C GLY A 612 -10.58 -1.39 -17.56
N ASN A 613 -10.75 -2.66 -17.16
CA ASN A 613 -9.63 -3.49 -16.70
C ASN A 613 -8.56 -3.66 -17.78
N PHE A 614 -8.96 -3.91 -19.03
CA PHE A 614 -8.05 -3.99 -20.18
C PHE A 614 -7.29 -2.67 -20.42
N GLN A 615 -8.02 -1.54 -20.49
CA GLN A 615 -7.45 -0.21 -20.73
C GLN A 615 -6.46 0.17 -19.63
N ASP A 616 -6.82 -0.05 -18.37
CA ASP A 616 -5.98 0.28 -17.24
C ASP A 616 -4.66 -0.51 -17.25
N ARG A 617 -4.66 -1.78 -17.70
CA ARG A 617 -3.41 -2.57 -17.83
C ARG A 617 -2.48 -2.01 -18.90
N ILE A 618 -3.02 -1.56 -20.03
CA ILE A 618 -2.22 -0.91 -21.09
C ILE A 618 -1.56 0.35 -20.53
N VAL A 619 -2.36 1.19 -19.86
CA VAL A 619 -1.89 2.47 -19.32
C VAL A 619 -0.88 2.30 -18.20
N LEU A 620 -1.18 1.44 -17.22
CA LEU A 620 -0.30 1.18 -16.08
C LEU A 620 0.97 0.44 -16.52
N GLY A 621 0.84 -0.59 -17.34
CA GLY A 621 1.96 -1.42 -17.77
C GLY A 621 2.98 -0.68 -18.64
N LEU A 622 2.56 0.35 -19.37
CA LEU A 622 3.44 1.23 -20.14
C LEU A 622 3.78 2.54 -19.40
N ASN A 623 3.24 2.74 -18.20
CA ASN A 623 3.35 3.96 -17.39
C ASN A 623 3.04 5.24 -18.19
N LEU A 624 1.88 5.26 -18.84
CA LEU A 624 1.53 6.32 -19.78
C LEU A 624 1.04 7.59 -19.07
N PRO A 625 1.56 8.77 -19.44
CA PRO A 625 1.06 10.04 -18.94
C PRO A 625 -0.25 10.44 -19.64
N ILE A 626 -1.01 11.31 -19.00
CA ILE A 626 -2.13 11.99 -19.66
C ILE A 626 -1.63 12.98 -20.71
N GLU A 627 -2.45 13.26 -21.72
CA GLU A 627 -2.08 14.11 -22.84
C GLU A 627 -1.89 15.58 -22.41
N ALA A 628 -1.05 16.30 -23.16
CA ALA A 628 -0.85 17.73 -22.96
C ALA A 628 -2.15 18.49 -23.28
N GLY A 629 -2.81 19.01 -22.24
CA GLY A 629 -4.14 19.63 -22.32
C GLY A 629 -5.25 18.88 -21.56
N GLY A 630 -4.93 17.71 -21.00
CA GLY A 630 -5.85 16.91 -20.20
C GLY A 630 -6.62 15.85 -21.01
N PRO A 631 -7.57 15.14 -20.36
CA PRO A 631 -8.20 13.97 -20.94
C PRO A 631 -9.04 14.27 -22.19
N LEU A 632 -8.70 13.60 -23.30
CA LEU A 632 -9.36 13.77 -24.60
C LEU A 632 -10.77 13.13 -24.66
N PRO A 633 -11.68 13.65 -25.49
CA PRO A 633 -12.92 12.96 -25.85
C PRO A 633 -12.64 11.67 -26.64
N PRO A 634 -13.62 10.77 -26.80
CA PRO A 634 -13.49 9.60 -27.68
C PRO A 634 -13.19 10.04 -29.12
N VAL A 635 -12.24 9.38 -29.79
CA VAL A 635 -11.85 9.72 -31.16
C VAL A 635 -12.82 9.10 -32.15
N ASP A 636 -13.60 9.94 -32.85
CA ASP A 636 -14.49 9.49 -33.92
C ASP A 636 -13.72 9.37 -35.23
N VAL A 637 -13.24 8.16 -35.54
CA VAL A 637 -12.44 7.86 -36.73
C VAL A 637 -13.01 6.64 -37.45
N LYS A 638 -12.91 6.67 -38.79
CA LYS A 638 -13.23 5.52 -39.64
C LYS A 638 -12.03 5.18 -40.52
N PHE A 639 -11.58 3.94 -40.44
CA PHE A 639 -10.45 3.45 -41.25
C PHE A 639 -10.89 2.88 -42.60
N ALA A 640 -9.96 2.86 -43.55
CA ALA A 640 -10.19 2.30 -44.88
C ALA A 640 -10.53 0.80 -44.82
N PRO A 641 -11.35 0.27 -45.76
CA PRO A 641 -11.65 -1.15 -45.82
C PRO A 641 -10.39 -2.03 -45.82
N GLY A 642 -10.40 -3.12 -45.04
CA GLY A 642 -9.26 -4.03 -44.91
C GLY A 642 -8.21 -3.63 -43.85
N ALA A 643 -8.27 -2.40 -43.31
CA ALA A 643 -7.38 -1.98 -42.22
C ALA A 643 -7.55 -2.85 -40.96
N ILE A 644 -8.81 -3.10 -40.59
CA ILE A 644 -9.22 -3.84 -39.39
C ILE A 644 -9.68 -5.25 -39.77
N GLN A 645 -9.17 -6.25 -39.06
CA GLN A 645 -9.47 -7.65 -39.31
C GLN A 645 -10.84 -8.02 -38.70
N MET A 646 -11.85 -8.18 -39.56
CA MET A 646 -13.19 -8.60 -39.12
C MET A 646 -13.38 -10.12 -39.19
N THR A 647 -12.83 -10.81 -40.17
CA THR A 647 -13.03 -12.26 -40.33
C THR A 647 -12.01 -13.07 -39.52
N PRO A 648 -12.37 -14.29 -39.05
CA PRO A 648 -11.42 -15.20 -38.41
C PRO A 648 -10.23 -15.53 -39.33
N LEU A 649 -9.04 -15.60 -38.77
CA LEU A 649 -7.81 -15.97 -39.48
C LEU A 649 -7.64 -17.50 -39.49
N PRO A 650 -6.93 -18.08 -40.48
CA PRO A 650 -6.49 -19.46 -40.41
C PRO A 650 -5.51 -19.66 -39.24
N LEU A 651 -5.49 -20.86 -38.67
CA LEU A 651 -4.51 -21.21 -37.64
C LEU A 651 -3.11 -21.25 -38.24
N VAL A 652 -2.20 -20.44 -37.72
CA VAL A 652 -0.76 -20.60 -37.97
C VAL A 652 -0.26 -21.71 -37.06
N ARG A 653 0.28 -22.79 -37.65
CA ARG A 653 0.88 -23.89 -36.89
C ARG A 653 2.35 -23.64 -36.70
N HIS A 654 2.79 -23.70 -35.45
CA HIS A 654 4.18 -23.65 -35.05
C HIS A 654 4.67 -25.04 -34.64
N ASP A 655 5.99 -25.23 -34.57
CA ASP A 655 6.56 -26.45 -34.00
C ASP A 655 6.14 -26.59 -32.54
N LYS A 656 5.86 -27.83 -32.12
CA LYS A 656 5.43 -28.12 -30.75
C LYS A 656 6.54 -27.72 -29.75
N PRO A 657 6.27 -26.83 -28.78
CA PRO A 657 7.28 -26.47 -27.79
C PRO A 657 7.44 -27.58 -26.74
N THR A 658 8.64 -28.15 -26.66
CA THR A 658 9.01 -29.20 -25.69
C THR A 658 9.47 -28.62 -24.35
N LEU A 659 9.03 -29.23 -23.25
CA LEU A 659 9.54 -28.93 -21.92
C LEU A 659 10.97 -29.48 -21.75
N ARG A 660 11.79 -28.79 -20.94
CA ARG A 660 13.15 -29.23 -20.61
C ARG A 660 13.12 -30.33 -19.55
N GLU A 661 13.99 -31.32 -19.67
CA GLU A 661 14.17 -32.37 -18.64
C GLU A 661 14.82 -31.81 -17.37
N SER A 662 15.69 -30.79 -17.50
CA SER A 662 16.35 -30.10 -16.38
C SER A 662 16.62 -28.62 -16.71
N GLY A 663 16.72 -27.80 -15.68
CA GLY A 663 17.00 -26.37 -15.79
C GLY A 663 17.05 -25.69 -14.43
N GLU A 664 17.22 -24.37 -14.43
CA GLU A 664 17.17 -23.54 -13.23
C GLU A 664 15.97 -22.60 -13.31
N THR A 665 15.34 -22.35 -12.15
CA THR A 665 14.32 -21.32 -12.03
C THR A 665 15.03 -19.96 -11.91
N VAL A 666 14.76 -19.05 -12.84
CA VAL A 666 15.41 -17.72 -12.97
C VAL A 666 14.53 -16.56 -12.49
N VAL A 667 13.41 -16.88 -11.84
CA VAL A 667 12.46 -15.94 -11.26
C VAL A 667 12.23 -16.28 -9.79
N ASP A 668 11.89 -15.29 -8.98
CA ASP A 668 11.64 -15.51 -7.56
C ASP A 668 10.47 -16.49 -7.36
N ARG A 669 10.69 -17.48 -6.48
CA ARG A 669 9.62 -18.38 -6.04
C ARG A 669 8.61 -17.60 -5.22
N ASP A 670 7.34 -17.91 -5.43
CA ASP A 670 6.21 -17.28 -4.76
C ASP A 670 5.52 -18.35 -3.90
N PRO A 671 5.71 -18.33 -2.57
CA PRO A 671 5.10 -19.33 -1.69
C PRO A 671 3.57 -19.36 -1.76
N GLU A 672 2.91 -18.21 -1.97
CA GLU A 672 1.45 -18.16 -2.16
C GLU A 672 1.03 -18.89 -3.44
N TRP A 673 1.89 -18.84 -4.47
CA TRP A 673 1.66 -19.56 -5.71
C TRP A 673 1.58 -21.07 -5.44
N SER A 674 2.34 -21.62 -4.50
CA SER A 674 2.35 -23.06 -4.21
C SER A 674 1.20 -23.56 -3.32
N GLU A 675 0.36 -22.68 -2.77
CA GLU A 675 -0.75 -23.06 -1.88
C GLU A 675 -1.84 -23.88 -2.59
N LEU A 676 -2.04 -23.67 -3.90
CA LEU A 676 -3.05 -24.37 -4.69
C LEU A 676 -2.41 -25.45 -5.54
N SER A 677 -2.66 -26.70 -5.18
CA SER A 677 -2.23 -27.86 -5.95
C SER A 677 -2.90 -27.91 -7.31
N TYR A 678 -2.21 -28.55 -8.27
CA TYR A 678 -2.76 -28.79 -9.60
C TYR A 678 -4.11 -29.54 -9.56
N ASP A 679 -4.23 -30.56 -8.70
CA ASP A 679 -5.45 -31.36 -8.59
C ASP A 679 -6.64 -30.56 -8.05
N GLU A 680 -6.40 -29.58 -7.17
CA GLU A 680 -7.44 -28.64 -6.73
C GLU A 680 -7.84 -27.67 -7.85
N LEU A 681 -6.91 -27.23 -8.70
CA LEU A 681 -7.24 -26.42 -9.89
C LEU A 681 -8.11 -27.22 -10.87
N GLN A 682 -7.78 -28.47 -11.16
CA GLN A 682 -8.59 -29.34 -12.00
C GLN A 682 -9.99 -29.59 -11.39
N SER A 683 -10.07 -29.78 -10.08
CA SER A 683 -11.36 -29.89 -9.37
C SER A 683 -12.20 -28.62 -9.49
N ARG A 684 -11.59 -27.43 -9.53
CA ARG A 684 -12.29 -26.15 -9.78
C ARG A 684 -12.82 -26.04 -11.20
N LEU A 685 -12.05 -26.51 -12.19
CA LEU A 685 -12.51 -26.56 -13.59
C LEU A 685 -13.78 -27.41 -13.71
N GLU A 686 -13.82 -28.59 -13.07
CA GLU A 686 -15.02 -29.42 -13.06
C GLU A 686 -16.21 -28.74 -12.37
N ARG A 687 -16.00 -28.04 -11.25
CA ARG A 687 -17.06 -27.22 -10.63
C ARG A 687 -17.53 -26.10 -11.54
N GLN A 688 -16.64 -25.49 -12.34
CA GLN A 688 -16.99 -24.45 -13.29
C GLN A 688 -17.93 -24.97 -14.40
N ARG A 689 -17.80 -26.23 -14.82
CA ARG A 689 -18.68 -26.85 -15.83
C ARG A 689 -20.14 -26.95 -15.36
N ALA A 690 -20.36 -27.01 -14.04
CA ALA A 690 -21.69 -27.13 -13.44
C ALA A 690 -22.32 -25.77 -13.06
N ARG A 691 -21.63 -24.65 -13.32
CA ARG A 691 -22.13 -23.31 -12.97
C ARG A 691 -23.40 -22.95 -13.74
N SER A 692 -24.31 -22.24 -13.09
CA SER A 692 -25.47 -21.63 -13.75
C SER A 692 -25.11 -20.23 -14.21
N PRO A 693 -25.27 -19.90 -15.51
CA PRO A 693 -24.96 -18.56 -16.00
C PRO A 693 -25.96 -17.54 -15.47
N ARG A 694 -25.47 -16.33 -15.16
CA ARG A 694 -26.29 -15.22 -14.62
C ARG A 694 -27.26 -14.64 -15.65
N LEU A 695 -26.95 -14.80 -16.93
CA LEU A 695 -27.84 -14.50 -18.05
C LEU A 695 -28.10 -15.76 -18.87
N PRO A 696 -29.32 -15.93 -19.43
CA PRO A 696 -29.58 -16.98 -20.40
C PRO A 696 -28.58 -16.92 -21.56
N ILE A 697 -28.01 -18.06 -21.94
CA ILE A 697 -27.08 -18.16 -23.07
C ILE A 697 -27.90 -18.05 -24.37
N PRO A 698 -27.62 -17.04 -25.23
CA PRO A 698 -28.33 -16.89 -26.50
C PRO A 698 -28.09 -18.06 -27.46
N VAL A 699 -29.11 -18.40 -28.25
CA VAL A 699 -28.99 -19.41 -29.31
C VAL A 699 -28.36 -18.78 -30.55
N TRP A 700 -27.44 -19.51 -31.20
CA TRP A 700 -26.70 -19.02 -32.36
C TRP A 700 -27.59 -18.44 -33.47
N ASP A 701 -28.69 -19.12 -33.82
CA ASP A 701 -29.56 -18.68 -34.91
C ASP A 701 -30.21 -17.32 -34.66
N ASP A 702 -30.41 -16.94 -33.39
CA ASP A 702 -30.93 -15.63 -33.02
C ASP A 702 -29.83 -14.57 -33.04
N VAL A 703 -28.64 -14.90 -32.53
CA VAL A 703 -27.47 -14.00 -32.58
C VAL A 703 -27.08 -13.71 -34.03
N LYS A 704 -27.07 -14.74 -34.90
CA LYS A 704 -26.70 -14.63 -36.31
C LYS A 704 -27.52 -13.55 -37.05
N LYS A 705 -28.80 -13.38 -36.71
CA LYS A 705 -29.70 -12.40 -37.34
C LYS A 705 -29.28 -10.95 -37.12
N THR A 706 -28.52 -10.67 -36.06
CA THR A 706 -28.11 -9.31 -35.69
C THR A 706 -26.65 -9.00 -36.04
N LEU A 707 -25.90 -9.99 -36.55
CA LEU A 707 -24.49 -9.84 -36.90
C LEU A 707 -24.30 -9.39 -38.35
N PRO A 708 -23.23 -8.62 -38.65
CA PRO A 708 -22.78 -8.37 -40.02
C PRO A 708 -22.53 -9.70 -40.77
N PRO A 709 -22.78 -9.77 -42.10
CA PRO A 709 -22.61 -11.00 -42.87
C PRO A 709 -21.25 -11.68 -42.68
N ALA A 710 -20.16 -10.90 -42.64
CA ALA A 710 -18.79 -11.41 -42.45
C ALA A 710 -18.56 -12.14 -41.11
N LEU A 711 -19.48 -12.00 -40.14
CA LEU A 711 -19.43 -12.66 -38.83
C LEU A 711 -20.46 -13.79 -38.69
N ALA A 712 -21.32 -13.98 -39.68
CA ALA A 712 -22.46 -14.91 -39.65
C ALA A 712 -22.19 -16.25 -40.38
N ASP A 713 -21.01 -16.40 -40.98
CA ASP A 713 -20.68 -17.52 -41.88
C ASP A 713 -20.52 -18.87 -41.19
N ARG A 714 -20.11 -18.89 -39.91
CA ARG A 714 -19.88 -20.14 -39.15
C ARG A 714 -20.55 -20.08 -37.77
N PRO A 715 -21.15 -21.20 -37.30
CA PRO A 715 -21.74 -21.27 -35.97
C PRO A 715 -20.75 -20.97 -34.85
N ILE A 716 -21.05 -19.96 -34.01
CA ILE A 716 -20.32 -19.69 -32.78
C ILE A 716 -20.83 -20.62 -31.68
N LYS A 717 -19.94 -21.46 -31.12
CA LYS A 717 -20.24 -22.31 -29.95
C LYS A 717 -19.59 -21.82 -28.65
N ILE A 718 -18.74 -20.81 -28.74
CA ILE A 718 -18.04 -20.25 -27.59
C ILE A 718 -19.05 -19.42 -26.77
N VAL A 719 -19.37 -19.86 -25.55
CA VAL A 719 -20.48 -19.34 -24.75
C VAL A 719 -20.32 -17.85 -24.45
N TRP A 720 -19.13 -17.41 -24.03
CA TRP A 720 -18.91 -15.99 -23.74
C TRP A 720 -19.13 -15.13 -24.99
N THR A 721 -18.70 -15.59 -26.17
CA THR A 721 -18.89 -14.85 -27.42
C THR A 721 -20.37 -14.74 -27.77
N LEU A 722 -21.14 -15.82 -27.60
CA LEU A 722 -22.59 -15.83 -27.79
C LEU A 722 -23.31 -14.86 -26.86
N VAL A 723 -22.96 -14.85 -25.57
CA VAL A 723 -23.55 -13.95 -24.57
C VAL A 723 -23.22 -12.49 -24.95
N CYS A 724 -21.95 -12.16 -25.18
CA CYS A 724 -21.55 -10.79 -25.50
C CYS A 724 -22.20 -10.27 -26.79
N MET A 725 -22.20 -11.07 -27.85
CA MET A 725 -22.79 -10.68 -29.14
C MET A 725 -24.33 -10.70 -29.12
N GLY A 726 -24.96 -11.58 -28.33
CA GLY A 726 -26.41 -11.66 -28.26
C GLY A 726 -27.05 -10.52 -27.47
N TYR A 727 -26.39 -10.01 -26.42
CA TYR A 727 -26.92 -8.91 -25.62
C TYR A 727 -26.43 -7.53 -26.06
N VAL A 728 -25.14 -7.37 -26.39
CA VAL A 728 -24.54 -6.05 -26.65
C VAL A 728 -23.53 -6.10 -27.83
N PRO A 729 -23.98 -6.45 -29.05
CA PRO A 729 -23.10 -6.58 -30.22
C PRO A 729 -22.34 -5.30 -30.55
N GLU A 730 -22.91 -4.12 -30.26
CA GLU A 730 -22.29 -2.81 -30.48
C GLU A 730 -20.98 -2.59 -29.71
N LEU A 731 -20.77 -3.33 -28.60
CA LEU A 731 -19.53 -3.33 -27.83
C LEU A 731 -18.67 -4.58 -28.10
N ALA A 732 -19.32 -5.72 -28.30
CA ALA A 732 -18.64 -7.00 -28.48
C ALA A 732 -17.93 -7.13 -29.85
N ILE A 733 -18.48 -6.54 -30.91
CA ILE A 733 -17.89 -6.62 -32.26
C ILE A 733 -16.56 -5.87 -32.34
N PRO A 734 -16.45 -4.58 -31.93
CA PRO A 734 -15.16 -3.87 -31.90
C PRO A 734 -14.09 -4.59 -31.09
N TRP A 735 -14.48 -5.22 -29.97
CA TRP A 735 -13.56 -6.04 -29.16
C TRP A 735 -12.97 -7.21 -29.95
N ASN A 736 -13.83 -8.00 -30.59
CA ASN A 736 -13.40 -9.13 -31.41
C ASN A 736 -12.52 -8.68 -32.59
N ASN A 737 -12.85 -7.54 -33.21
CA ASN A 737 -12.06 -6.96 -34.29
C ASN A 737 -10.66 -6.57 -33.80
N ALA A 738 -10.53 -5.96 -32.62
CA ALA A 738 -9.22 -5.62 -32.05
C ALA A 738 -8.36 -6.86 -31.78
N THR A 739 -8.91 -7.91 -31.16
CA THR A 739 -8.17 -9.16 -30.92
C THR A 739 -7.77 -9.86 -32.24
N ARG A 740 -8.66 -9.89 -33.23
CA ARG A 740 -8.35 -10.47 -34.56
C ARG A 740 -7.32 -9.66 -35.32
N THR A 741 -7.35 -8.34 -35.17
CA THR A 741 -6.38 -7.45 -35.81
C THR A 741 -5.00 -7.64 -35.22
N LEU A 742 -4.88 -7.81 -33.90
CA LEU A 742 -3.62 -8.19 -33.26
C LEU A 742 -3.04 -9.46 -33.89
N TRP A 743 -3.82 -10.55 -33.97
CA TRP A 743 -3.32 -11.80 -34.55
C TRP A 743 -2.96 -11.68 -36.03
N ALA A 744 -3.66 -10.82 -36.80
CA ALA A 744 -3.33 -10.57 -38.20
C ALA A 744 -2.04 -9.76 -38.36
N GLU A 745 -1.74 -8.89 -37.41
CA GLU A 745 -0.60 -7.99 -37.41
C GLU A 745 0.65 -8.64 -36.80
N SER A 746 0.48 -9.45 -35.77
CA SER A 746 1.56 -10.16 -35.07
C SER A 746 1.12 -11.60 -34.74
N PRO A 747 1.25 -12.54 -35.71
CA PRO A 747 1.00 -13.95 -35.45
C PRO A 747 1.97 -14.49 -34.40
N SER A 748 1.47 -15.24 -33.43
CA SER A 748 2.27 -15.79 -32.33
C SER A 748 1.94 -17.26 -32.11
N ASP A 749 2.84 -17.95 -31.41
CA ASP A 749 2.65 -19.33 -31.00
C ASP A 749 1.51 -19.47 -30.00
N ARG A 750 0.54 -20.32 -30.34
CA ARG A 750 -0.67 -20.55 -29.54
C ARG A 750 -0.33 -21.14 -28.18
N VAL A 751 0.59 -22.10 -28.10
CA VAL A 751 0.89 -22.78 -26.83
C VAL A 751 1.52 -21.80 -25.84
N PHE A 752 2.42 -20.93 -26.30
CA PHE A 752 3.00 -19.87 -25.50
C PHE A 752 1.96 -18.83 -25.05
N GLU A 753 1.12 -18.33 -25.96
CA GLU A 753 0.04 -17.38 -25.66
C GLU A 753 -0.92 -17.92 -24.58
N GLU A 754 -1.32 -19.18 -24.70
CA GLU A 754 -2.24 -19.80 -23.75
C GLU A 754 -1.54 -20.19 -22.45
N SER A 755 -0.22 -20.45 -22.44
CA SER A 755 0.54 -20.67 -21.21
C SER A 755 0.61 -19.38 -20.37
N LEU A 756 0.87 -18.25 -21.04
CA LEU A 756 0.83 -16.92 -20.44
C LEU A 756 -0.56 -16.60 -19.86
N PHE A 757 -1.60 -16.82 -20.66
CA PHE A 757 -2.96 -16.55 -20.21
C PHE A 757 -3.40 -17.53 -19.11
N TRP A 758 -2.97 -18.80 -19.14
CA TRP A 758 -3.22 -19.75 -18.05
C TRP A 758 -2.64 -19.24 -16.72
N VAL A 759 -1.40 -18.72 -16.71
CA VAL A 759 -0.79 -18.10 -15.52
C VAL A 759 -1.62 -16.91 -15.04
N GLU A 760 -2.06 -16.04 -15.95
CA GLU A 760 -2.92 -14.90 -15.59
C GLU A 760 -4.24 -15.35 -14.96
N THR A 761 -4.95 -16.29 -15.59
CA THR A 761 -6.24 -16.80 -15.11
C THR A 761 -6.12 -17.48 -13.74
N ARG A 762 -5.00 -18.17 -13.47
CA ARG A 762 -4.69 -18.70 -12.14
C ARG A 762 -4.50 -17.60 -11.12
N ALA A 763 -3.72 -16.58 -11.46
CA ALA A 763 -3.39 -15.46 -10.58
C ALA A 763 -4.65 -14.73 -10.07
N ILE A 764 -5.67 -14.62 -10.93
CA ILE A 764 -6.97 -13.99 -10.57
C ILE A 764 -8.11 -14.99 -10.36
N ARG A 765 -7.82 -16.30 -10.32
CA ARG A 765 -8.75 -17.40 -10.01
C ARG A 765 -9.94 -17.56 -10.99
N CYS A 766 -9.74 -17.23 -12.27
CA CYS A 766 -10.76 -17.39 -13.30
C CYS A 766 -10.72 -18.81 -13.94
N ASN A 767 -11.57 -19.70 -13.44
CA ASN A 767 -11.57 -21.12 -13.87
C ASN A 767 -12.10 -21.31 -15.31
N TYR A 768 -13.06 -20.49 -15.76
CA TYR A 768 -13.61 -20.62 -17.11
C TYR A 768 -12.54 -20.36 -18.18
N CYS A 769 -11.79 -19.27 -18.02
CA CYS A 769 -10.73 -18.92 -18.96
C CYS A 769 -9.56 -19.91 -18.89
N MET A 770 -9.22 -20.43 -17.72
CA MET A 770 -8.19 -21.45 -17.55
C MET A 770 -8.50 -22.73 -18.36
N GLY A 771 -9.75 -23.20 -18.33
CA GLY A 771 -10.18 -24.33 -19.16
C GLY A 771 -10.16 -24.03 -20.67
N HIS A 772 -10.41 -22.78 -21.07
CA HIS A 772 -10.25 -22.36 -22.48
C HIS A 772 -8.79 -22.35 -22.92
N CYS A 773 -7.84 -22.00 -22.05
CA CYS A 773 -6.41 -22.11 -22.34
C CYS A 773 -6.04 -23.56 -22.68
N GLU A 774 -6.50 -24.54 -21.88
CA GLU A 774 -6.25 -25.97 -22.14
C GLU A 774 -6.83 -26.43 -23.49
N MET A 775 -8.06 -26.02 -23.81
CA MET A 775 -8.67 -26.29 -25.12
C MET A 775 -7.90 -25.65 -26.28
N LEU A 776 -7.38 -24.44 -26.11
CA LEU A 776 -6.64 -23.72 -27.13
C LEU A 776 -5.20 -24.23 -27.29
N MET A 777 -4.58 -24.77 -26.24
CA MET A 777 -3.33 -25.53 -26.34
C MET A 777 -3.52 -26.81 -27.17
N GLU A 778 -4.67 -27.48 -27.04
CA GLU A 778 -5.02 -28.61 -27.91
C GLU A 778 -5.15 -28.18 -29.37
N VAL A 779 -5.78 -27.02 -29.64
CA VAL A 779 -5.80 -26.43 -30.99
C VAL A 779 -4.39 -26.09 -31.48
N GLY A 780 -3.50 -25.67 -30.59
CA GLY A 780 -2.08 -25.45 -30.84
C GLY A 780 -1.29 -26.73 -31.19
N GLY A 781 -1.89 -27.91 -31.00
CA GLY A 781 -1.33 -29.20 -31.40
C GLY A 781 -0.88 -30.09 -30.25
N LEU A 782 -0.98 -29.64 -29.00
CA LEU A 782 -0.66 -30.50 -27.84
C LEU A 782 -1.74 -31.58 -27.65
N ASP A 783 -1.34 -32.78 -27.25
CA ASP A 783 -2.26 -33.79 -26.74
C ASP A 783 -2.57 -33.59 -25.25
N LYS A 784 -3.50 -34.39 -24.72
CA LYS A 784 -3.95 -34.27 -23.33
C LYS A 784 -2.82 -34.47 -22.31
N SER A 785 -1.92 -35.42 -22.56
CA SER A 785 -0.80 -35.69 -21.65
C SER A 785 0.22 -34.55 -21.65
N GLU A 786 0.46 -33.95 -22.83
CA GLU A 786 1.33 -32.78 -22.98
C GLU A 786 0.73 -31.54 -22.27
N ILE A 787 -0.59 -31.34 -22.37
CA ILE A 787 -1.32 -30.25 -21.68
C ILE A 787 -1.27 -30.45 -20.17
N ASP A 788 -1.56 -31.67 -19.69
CA ASP A 788 -1.56 -31.99 -18.26
C ASP A 788 -0.17 -31.73 -17.64
N GLU A 789 0.91 -32.19 -18.29
CA GLU A 789 2.27 -31.96 -17.78
C GLU A 789 2.62 -30.47 -17.79
N ARG A 790 2.35 -29.76 -18.89
CA ARG A 790 2.65 -28.32 -18.98
C ARG A 790 1.90 -27.51 -17.93
N THR A 791 0.59 -27.74 -17.78
CA THR A 791 -0.22 -27.01 -16.80
C THR A 791 0.12 -27.39 -15.35
N ARG A 792 0.54 -28.64 -15.09
CA ARG A 792 1.08 -29.05 -13.79
C ARG A 792 2.37 -28.30 -13.44
N ARG A 793 3.27 -28.08 -14.41
CA ARG A 793 4.48 -27.26 -14.22
C ARG A 793 4.16 -25.79 -13.99
N LEU A 794 3.23 -25.21 -14.76
CA LEU A 794 2.77 -23.82 -14.54
C LEU A 794 2.10 -23.63 -13.17
N ALA A 795 1.45 -24.67 -12.64
CA ALA A 795 0.79 -24.64 -11.33
C ALA A 795 1.78 -24.57 -10.16
N GLY A 796 2.99 -25.10 -10.31
CA GLY A 796 4.06 -25.04 -9.30
C GLY A 796 4.83 -23.71 -9.33
N ASP A 797 5.69 -23.51 -8.33
CA ASP A 797 6.65 -22.39 -8.25
C ASP A 797 8.05 -22.73 -8.82
N ASP A 798 8.25 -23.96 -9.29
CA ASP A 798 9.43 -24.38 -10.03
C ASP A 798 9.14 -24.39 -11.54
N TRP A 799 9.67 -23.38 -12.23
CA TRP A 799 9.52 -23.20 -13.67
C TRP A 799 10.79 -23.54 -14.46
N SER A 800 11.71 -24.30 -13.85
CA SER A 800 12.95 -24.79 -14.48
C SER A 800 12.75 -25.54 -15.80
N ALA A 801 11.59 -26.17 -15.98
CA ALA A 801 11.20 -26.88 -17.20
C ALA A 801 10.96 -25.92 -18.40
N PHE A 802 10.79 -24.62 -18.16
CA PHE A 802 10.55 -23.61 -19.19
C PHE A 802 11.83 -22.81 -19.51
N PRO A 803 11.99 -22.31 -20.75
CA PRO A 803 13.07 -21.39 -21.09
C PRO A 803 13.08 -20.14 -20.19
N PRO A 804 14.25 -19.59 -19.82
CA PRO A 804 14.36 -18.40 -18.96
C PRO A 804 13.49 -17.20 -19.38
N ALA A 805 13.40 -16.94 -20.69
CA ALA A 805 12.56 -15.88 -21.24
C ALA A 805 11.05 -16.13 -20.99
N GLU A 806 10.59 -17.39 -21.07
CA GLU A 806 9.20 -17.73 -20.74
C GLU A 806 8.93 -17.58 -19.24
N GLN A 807 9.87 -18.01 -18.38
CA GLN A 807 9.72 -17.86 -16.93
C GLN A 807 9.53 -16.40 -16.53
N ARG A 808 10.33 -15.49 -17.09
CA ARG A 808 10.19 -14.04 -16.85
C ARG A 808 8.91 -13.47 -17.44
N ALA A 809 8.47 -13.95 -18.61
CA ALA A 809 7.17 -13.57 -19.18
C ALA A 809 5.98 -14.06 -18.32
N TYR A 810 6.06 -15.26 -17.73
CA TYR A 810 5.06 -15.76 -16.77
C TYR A 810 5.04 -14.95 -15.47
N ALA A 811 6.21 -14.58 -14.94
CA ALA A 811 6.30 -13.69 -13.78
C ALA A 811 5.71 -12.31 -14.08
N TYR A 812 5.98 -11.77 -15.28
CA TYR A 812 5.38 -10.53 -15.77
C TYR A 812 3.85 -10.64 -15.87
N ALA A 813 3.32 -11.73 -16.46
CA ALA A 813 1.88 -11.99 -16.56
C ALA A 813 1.22 -12.03 -15.17
N ARG A 814 1.82 -12.73 -14.21
CA ARG A 814 1.35 -12.79 -12.82
C ARG A 814 1.29 -11.40 -12.17
N LYS A 815 2.35 -10.59 -12.33
CA LYS A 815 2.43 -9.23 -11.79
C LYS A 815 1.40 -8.29 -12.44
N LEU A 816 1.28 -8.31 -13.76
CA LEU A 816 0.27 -7.53 -14.51
C LEU A 816 -1.16 -7.88 -14.09
N ALA A 817 -1.42 -9.15 -13.76
CA ALA A 817 -2.74 -9.60 -13.32
C ALA A 817 -3.09 -9.13 -11.90
N LYS A 818 -2.21 -9.43 -10.92
CA LYS A 818 -2.46 -9.19 -9.47
C LYS A 818 -2.24 -7.73 -9.08
N THR A 819 -1.13 -7.13 -9.50
CA THR A 819 -0.65 -5.84 -9.00
C THR A 819 -0.10 -4.96 -10.14
N PRO A 820 -0.92 -4.61 -11.14
CA PRO A 820 -0.47 -3.82 -12.30
C PRO A 820 0.12 -2.46 -11.91
N TRP A 821 -0.31 -1.85 -10.79
CA TRP A 821 0.23 -0.59 -10.26
C TRP A 821 1.65 -0.72 -9.69
N GLN A 822 2.18 -1.94 -9.51
CA GLN A 822 3.56 -2.19 -9.12
C GLN A 822 4.49 -2.42 -10.33
N LEU A 823 3.95 -2.42 -11.56
CA LEU A 823 4.77 -2.51 -12.76
C LEU A 823 5.64 -1.26 -12.94
N THR A 824 6.85 -1.50 -13.40
CA THR A 824 7.89 -0.50 -13.65
C THR A 824 8.31 -0.58 -15.11
N SER A 825 8.94 0.48 -15.61
CA SER A 825 9.53 0.46 -16.96
C SER A 825 10.61 -0.62 -17.12
N ALA A 826 11.27 -1.01 -16.01
CA ALA A 826 12.23 -2.13 -16.00
C ALA A 826 11.56 -3.49 -16.25
N ASP A 827 10.35 -3.71 -15.74
CA ASP A 827 9.62 -4.97 -15.97
C ASP A 827 9.33 -5.16 -17.46
N TYR A 828 8.86 -4.11 -18.15
CA TYR A 828 8.60 -4.17 -19.59
C TYR A 828 9.91 -4.23 -20.41
N ALA A 829 10.96 -3.51 -20.00
CA ALA A 829 12.26 -3.58 -20.68
C ALA A 829 12.85 -4.99 -20.63
N THR A 830 12.68 -5.74 -19.54
CA THR A 830 13.06 -7.15 -19.46
C THR A 830 12.29 -8.00 -20.48
N LEU A 831 10.98 -7.79 -20.60
CA LEU A 831 10.15 -8.47 -21.61
C LEU A 831 10.62 -8.16 -23.04
N GLU A 832 10.97 -6.90 -23.32
CA GLU A 832 11.53 -6.47 -24.61
C GLU A 832 12.91 -7.08 -24.90
N ASN A 833 13.78 -7.17 -23.89
CA ASN A 833 15.10 -7.77 -24.03
C ASN A 833 15.00 -9.27 -24.36
N ASP A 834 14.04 -9.96 -23.76
CA ASP A 834 13.84 -11.40 -23.95
C ASP A 834 13.15 -11.76 -25.27
N LEU A 835 12.13 -11.00 -25.66
CA LEU A 835 11.26 -11.34 -26.79
C LEU A 835 11.54 -10.52 -28.05
N GLY A 836 12.29 -9.41 -27.91
CA GLY A 836 12.40 -8.37 -28.94
C GLY A 836 11.20 -7.42 -28.94
N SER A 837 11.43 -6.17 -29.34
CA SER A 837 10.45 -5.07 -29.22
C SER A 837 9.08 -5.32 -29.88
N GLU A 838 9.03 -5.94 -31.06
CA GLU A 838 7.77 -6.23 -31.77
C GLU A 838 6.94 -7.29 -31.03
N ARG A 839 7.57 -8.42 -30.68
CA ARG A 839 6.90 -9.53 -30.00
C ARG A 839 6.52 -9.18 -28.56
N ALA A 840 7.35 -8.41 -27.87
CA ALA A 840 7.06 -7.95 -26.51
C ALA A 840 5.79 -7.09 -26.44
N MET A 841 5.60 -6.15 -27.38
CA MET A 841 4.37 -5.35 -27.43
C MET A 841 3.14 -6.20 -27.72
N ALA A 842 3.24 -7.17 -28.64
CA ALA A 842 2.16 -8.11 -28.93
C ALA A 842 1.79 -8.97 -27.72
N VAL A 843 2.78 -9.52 -27.02
CA VAL A 843 2.60 -10.30 -25.79
C VAL A 843 2.02 -9.46 -24.67
N PHE A 844 2.52 -8.23 -24.48
CA PHE A 844 1.99 -7.29 -23.50
C PHE A 844 0.52 -6.98 -23.76
N TRP A 845 0.15 -6.67 -25.01
CA TRP A 845 -1.24 -6.42 -25.38
C TRP A 845 -2.11 -7.66 -25.17
N TRP A 846 -1.61 -8.84 -25.54
CA TRP A 846 -2.29 -10.13 -25.36
C TRP A 846 -2.62 -10.40 -23.89
N LEU A 847 -1.66 -10.15 -22.99
CA LEU A 847 -1.86 -10.25 -21.55
C LEU A 847 -2.89 -9.22 -21.07
N CYS A 848 -2.81 -7.95 -21.50
CA CYS A 848 -3.84 -6.97 -21.16
C CYS A 848 -5.23 -7.46 -21.58
N ARG A 849 -5.33 -8.09 -22.76
CA ARG A 849 -6.57 -8.68 -23.29
C ARG A 849 -7.11 -9.81 -22.43
N GLY A 850 -6.25 -10.58 -21.75
CA GLY A 850 -6.67 -11.63 -20.83
C GLY A 850 -7.59 -11.11 -19.72
N LEU A 851 -7.32 -9.91 -19.19
CA LEU A 851 -8.12 -9.31 -18.13
C LEU A 851 -9.53 -8.91 -18.59
N TYR A 852 -9.69 -8.53 -19.85
CA TYR A 852 -11.03 -8.35 -20.40
C TYR A 852 -11.83 -9.65 -20.32
N MET A 853 -11.21 -10.74 -20.76
CA MET A 853 -11.88 -12.05 -20.87
C MET A 853 -12.30 -12.60 -19.52
N THR A 854 -11.43 -12.45 -18.53
CA THR A 854 -11.69 -12.94 -17.17
C THR A 854 -12.81 -12.16 -16.49
N ARG A 855 -12.90 -10.84 -16.73
CA ARG A 855 -14.04 -10.03 -16.22
C ARG A 855 -15.35 -10.40 -16.90
N VAL A 856 -15.32 -10.74 -18.19
CA VAL A 856 -16.52 -11.22 -18.90
C VAL A 856 -17.02 -12.53 -18.29
N SER A 857 -16.14 -13.52 -18.15
CA SER A 857 -16.53 -14.85 -17.67
C SER A 857 -16.97 -14.85 -16.20
N ASP A 858 -16.25 -14.13 -15.32
CA ASP A 858 -16.61 -13.99 -13.91
C ASP A 858 -17.89 -13.16 -13.73
N GLY A 859 -18.03 -12.08 -14.51
CA GLY A 859 -19.20 -11.21 -14.48
C GLY A 859 -20.49 -11.97 -14.80
N PHE A 860 -20.45 -12.87 -15.79
CA PHE A 860 -21.60 -13.69 -16.19
C PHE A 860 -21.69 -15.06 -15.51
N GLN A 861 -20.67 -15.50 -14.75
CA GLN A 861 -20.54 -16.86 -14.22
C GLN A 861 -20.81 -17.96 -15.26
N LEU A 862 -20.07 -17.94 -16.36
CA LEU A 862 -20.34 -18.84 -17.48
C LEU A 862 -19.96 -20.30 -17.16
N PRO A 863 -20.78 -21.30 -17.54
CA PRO A 863 -20.39 -22.70 -17.46
C PRO A 863 -19.29 -23.01 -18.46
N LEU A 864 -18.22 -23.67 -18.01
CA LEU A 864 -17.15 -24.15 -18.90
C LEU A 864 -17.66 -25.29 -19.80
N GLU A 865 -17.47 -25.15 -21.10
CA GLU A 865 -17.95 -26.11 -22.11
C GLU A 865 -17.23 -27.46 -22.00
N ARG A 866 -17.95 -28.58 -22.16
CA ARG A 866 -17.37 -29.94 -22.07
C ARG A 866 -16.58 -30.34 -23.31
N GLU A 867 -16.96 -29.83 -24.47
CA GLU A 867 -16.29 -30.07 -25.73
C GLU A 867 -15.35 -28.91 -26.07
N ASN A 868 -14.29 -29.19 -26.84
CA ASN A 868 -13.42 -28.14 -27.37
C ASN A 868 -14.16 -27.32 -28.45
N VAL A 869 -14.79 -26.23 -28.03
CA VAL A 869 -15.60 -25.34 -28.87
C VAL A 869 -14.81 -24.60 -29.95
N PHE A 870 -13.48 -24.56 -29.86
CA PHE A 870 -12.61 -23.88 -30.82
C PHE A 870 -12.36 -24.70 -32.09
N ARG A 871 -12.57 -26.03 -32.05
CA ARG A 871 -12.40 -26.92 -33.21
C ARG A 871 -13.31 -26.58 -34.40
N ASN A 872 -14.43 -25.89 -34.19
CA ASN A 872 -15.29 -25.43 -35.30
C ASN A 872 -14.62 -24.33 -36.15
N PHE A 873 -13.73 -23.55 -35.54
CA PHE A 873 -12.96 -22.52 -36.25
C PHE A 873 -11.67 -23.09 -36.82
N PHE A 874 -11.12 -24.11 -36.15
CA PHE A 874 -9.84 -24.74 -36.47
C PHE A 874 -9.98 -26.28 -36.50
N PRO A 875 -10.53 -26.86 -37.59
CA PRO A 875 -10.73 -28.30 -37.66
C PRO A 875 -9.40 -29.08 -37.68
N PRO A 876 -9.36 -30.32 -37.14
CA PRO A 876 -8.21 -31.20 -37.25
C PRO A 876 -7.85 -31.46 -38.73
N ASN A 877 -6.57 -31.67 -39.02
CA ASN A 877 -6.11 -31.89 -40.40
C ASN A 877 -6.64 -33.26 -40.88
N THR A 878 -7.59 -33.30 -41.82
CA THR A 878 -8.15 -34.54 -42.37
C THR A 878 -7.19 -35.28 -43.33
N GLY A 879 -5.88 -35.00 -43.25
CA GLY A 879 -4.85 -35.50 -44.15
C GLY A 879 -3.97 -36.64 -43.62
N GLN A 880 -4.25 -37.20 -42.43
CA GLN A 880 -3.56 -38.39 -41.92
C GLN A 880 -4.58 -39.42 -41.41
N PRO A 881 -4.52 -40.68 -41.86
CA PRO A 881 -5.43 -41.71 -41.38
C PRO A 881 -5.21 -41.98 -39.89
N PRO A 882 -6.26 -42.32 -39.13
CA PRO A 882 -6.13 -42.60 -37.70
C PRO A 882 -5.19 -43.79 -37.48
N ALA A 883 -4.21 -43.60 -36.60
CA ALA A 883 -3.38 -44.69 -36.12
C ALA A 883 -4.25 -45.65 -35.30
N GLY A 884 -4.44 -46.87 -35.81
CA GLY A 884 -4.96 -47.99 -35.04
C GLY A 884 -6.35 -48.48 -35.43
N SER A 885 -6.47 -49.21 -36.54
CA SER A 885 -7.39 -50.34 -36.62
C SER A 885 -6.61 -51.59 -36.99
N THR A 886 -6.07 -52.28 -35.99
CA THR A 886 -5.62 -53.66 -36.13
C THR A 886 -6.85 -54.55 -36.22
N THR A 887 -7.30 -54.85 -37.44
CA THR A 887 -8.12 -56.04 -37.71
C THR A 887 -7.21 -57.26 -37.70
N SER A 888 -7.30 -58.11 -36.68
CA SER A 888 -6.91 -59.53 -36.83
C SER A 888 -8.13 -60.29 -37.37
N LYS A 889 -7.84 -61.15 -38.35
CA LYS A 889 -8.68 -62.31 -38.65
C LYS A 889 -8.65 -63.30 -37.50
#